data_AF-A0A818UNY0-F1
#
_entry.id   AF-A0A818UNY0-F1
#
_cell.length_a   1.000
_cell.length_b   1.000
_cell.length_c   1.000
_cell.angle_alpha   90.00
_cell.angle_beta   90.00
_cell.angle_gamma   90.00
#
_symmetry.space_group_name_H-M   'P 1'
#
loop_
_entity.id
_entity.type
_entity.pdbx_description
1 polymer ?
#
loop_
_entity_poly.entity_id
_entity_poly.type
_entity_poly.pdbx_seq_one_letter_code
_entity_poly.pdbx_strand_id
1 'polypeptide(L)'
;MLNFPHPNQKLLPDQIQCVSPAHQSSDPKITDRLKGSLLGLAVGDALGASVEFRPRQYLVDHPIANMQSGGTWGLQAGQWTDDTSMALCLASSLISRKEFDPYDQLVRYKWWYKHGYLSSTGRCFDIGNATHKSLDEFCRRQNECQRRWGTVSEEQMDSFSYEEMRPSGFDVNCGGSNANGNGALMRLAPVPLFFYREPAKAVEFSGQSARLTHGDPRAIDACRYYGALIVAAIHGESKEKLLDPNFYSAHRAWFGRNELHREVLAVASGSFKQKDGYSMGIRGSGQSVKSLEAALWAFWSDEQSFAKGVLKAVNLGDDTDTTGAIYGQLAGAYYGSNQIPQDWTQKLYAKNLISCIAEWLQVLGNSRSPAQPSQQQLSGDSRFPAQPSQQQVSENSRFPVQTSQQQVATRMSPPTGTQHDQYNKTHQNLSRVVSNPTHYLPVINPHLTKKSIAQNNIPTRKPGPATNKTTSKTLLAKAVANQTSATFLRVVGSELIQKYLGDGPKLVRELFRVAEEYAPAIVFIDEIDAIGTKRYESNSGGEREIQRTMLELLNQLDGFDSRGDVKVIMATNRIDSLDPALIRPGRIDRKIEFPLPDEKTRRMIFKIHTGRMTLADDVNLEELIMAKDDLSGADIKAICTESGLMALRERRMKVTNEDFRKSKETVLYRKNQGTPEGLYL
;
A
#
# COMPACT_ATOMS: atom_id res chain seq x y z
N MET A 1 -6.00 4.45 8.38
CA MET A 1 -6.41 3.65 7.20
C MET A 1 -5.14 3.11 6.55
N LEU A 2 -5.09 1.83 6.19
CA LEU A 2 -3.93 1.28 5.47
C LEU A 2 -3.90 1.86 4.06
N ASN A 3 -2.89 2.68 3.77
CA ASN A 3 -2.68 3.25 2.45
C ASN A 3 -1.47 2.58 1.80
N PHE A 4 -1.70 1.81 0.75
CA PHE A 4 -0.63 1.18 0.00
C PHE A 4 0.02 2.22 -0.92
N PRO A 5 1.34 2.48 -0.78
CA PRO A 5 2.01 3.49 -1.59
C PRO A 5 2.10 3.04 -3.05
N HIS A 6 2.03 3.99 -3.98
CA HIS A 6 2.35 3.71 -5.38
C HIS A 6 3.83 3.25 -5.49
N PRO A 7 4.19 2.29 -6.37
CA PRO A 7 5.57 1.79 -6.54
C PRO A 7 6.61 2.89 -6.78
N ASN A 8 6.21 4.03 -7.37
CA ASN A 8 7.09 5.19 -7.57
C ASN A 8 7.68 5.76 -6.27
N GLN A 9 7.03 5.52 -5.13
CA GLN A 9 7.53 5.97 -3.82
C GLN A 9 8.69 5.10 -3.29
N LYS A 10 8.90 3.90 -3.86
CA LYS A 10 9.97 2.95 -3.50
C LYS A 10 10.08 2.67 -1.99
N LEU A 11 8.94 2.62 -1.31
CA LEU A 11 8.87 2.24 0.10
C LEU A 11 9.01 0.73 0.23
N LEU A 12 9.87 0.31 1.15
CA LEU A 12 9.97 -1.09 1.55
C LEU A 12 8.79 -1.48 2.46
N PRO A 13 8.41 -2.78 2.53
CA PRO A 13 7.30 -3.24 3.36
C PRO A 13 7.35 -2.78 4.83
N ASP A 14 8.53 -2.76 5.45
CA ASP A 14 8.72 -2.32 6.84
C ASP A 14 8.55 -0.80 7.05
N GLN A 15 8.57 -0.02 5.96
CA GLN A 15 8.39 1.44 5.95
C GLN A 15 6.94 1.85 5.72
N ILE A 16 6.06 0.92 5.32
CA ILE A 16 4.65 1.20 5.07
C ILE A 16 3.93 1.36 6.42
N GLN A 17 3.41 2.55 6.66
CA GLN A 17 2.61 2.80 7.86
C GLN A 17 1.26 2.10 7.74
N CYS A 18 1.01 1.16 8.66
CA CYS A 18 -0.27 0.49 8.79
C CYS A 18 -0.82 0.74 10.18
N VAL A 19 -1.98 1.42 10.24
CA VAL A 19 -2.76 1.54 11.47
C VAL A 19 -3.81 0.45 11.44
N SER A 20 -3.77 -0.42 12.46
CA SER A 20 -4.79 -1.44 12.69
C SER A 20 -6.19 -0.81 12.65
N PRO A 21 -7.17 -1.45 12.01
CA PRO A 21 -8.54 -0.95 12.05
C PRO A 21 -9.02 -0.89 13.51
N ALA A 22 -9.80 0.15 13.86
CA ALA A 22 -10.42 0.25 15.18
C ALA A 22 -11.16 -1.06 15.49
N HIS A 23 -11.10 -1.54 16.74
CA HIS A 23 -11.77 -2.77 17.18
C HIS A 23 -13.27 -2.69 16.86
N GLN A 24 -13.66 -3.17 15.69
CA GLN A 24 -15.01 -3.61 15.41
C GLN A 24 -15.20 -4.92 16.17
N SER A 25 -16.45 -5.29 16.51
CA SER A 25 -16.76 -6.54 17.22
C SER A 25 -16.47 -7.78 16.35
N SER A 26 -15.20 -8.03 16.04
CA SER A 26 -14.74 -9.21 15.33
C SER A 26 -14.42 -10.31 16.34
N ASP A 27 -14.76 -11.55 16.00
CA ASP A 27 -14.41 -12.72 16.81
C ASP A 27 -12.86 -12.77 16.96
N PRO A 28 -12.32 -12.69 18.18
CA PRO A 28 -10.87 -12.76 18.41
C PRO A 28 -10.23 -14.04 17.87
N LYS A 29 -10.94 -15.17 17.87
CA LYS A 29 -10.43 -16.44 17.33
C LYS A 29 -10.30 -16.39 15.81
N ILE A 30 -11.30 -15.84 15.12
CA ILE A 30 -11.22 -15.64 13.67
C ILE A 30 -10.07 -14.70 13.34
N THR A 31 -9.93 -13.60 14.08
CA THR A 31 -8.83 -12.64 13.92
C THR A 31 -7.46 -13.34 14.06
N ASP A 32 -7.30 -14.18 15.08
CA ASP A 32 -6.08 -14.95 15.32
C ASP A 32 -5.76 -15.93 14.17
N ARG A 33 -6.78 -16.57 13.60
CA ARG A 33 -6.63 -17.49 12.45
C ARG A 33 -6.31 -16.78 11.14
N LEU A 34 -6.93 -15.65 10.86
CA LEU A 34 -6.62 -14.84 9.67
C LEU A 34 -5.17 -14.33 9.74
N LYS A 35 -4.76 -13.80 10.90
CA LYS A 35 -3.34 -13.44 11.15
C LYS A 35 -2.43 -14.64 11.01
N GLY A 36 -2.83 -15.76 11.60
CA GLY A 36 -2.06 -17.00 11.58
C GLY A 36 -1.80 -17.49 10.16
N SER A 37 -2.80 -17.44 9.28
CA SER A 37 -2.66 -17.86 7.89
C SER A 37 -1.65 -17.00 7.12
N LEU A 38 -1.75 -15.67 7.21
CA LEU A 38 -0.85 -14.77 6.46
C LEU A 38 0.56 -14.71 7.05
N LEU A 39 0.71 -14.75 8.38
CA LEU A 39 2.01 -14.87 9.05
C LEU A 39 2.63 -16.24 8.81
N GLY A 40 1.82 -17.30 8.83
CA GLY A 40 2.26 -18.67 8.60
C GLY A 40 2.81 -18.85 7.21
N LEU A 41 2.15 -18.28 6.19
CA LEU A 41 2.66 -18.19 4.81
C LEU A 41 4.09 -17.63 4.82
N ALA A 42 4.26 -16.42 5.36
CA ALA A 42 5.54 -15.71 5.33
C ALA A 42 6.63 -16.38 6.18
N VAL A 43 6.26 -17.06 7.27
CA VAL A 43 7.18 -17.87 8.07
C VAL A 43 7.64 -19.10 7.31
N GLY A 44 6.73 -19.79 6.60
CA GLY A 44 7.04 -20.96 5.81
C GLY A 44 7.97 -20.65 4.63
N ASP A 45 7.65 -19.59 3.89
CA ASP A 45 8.47 -18.99 2.84
C ASP A 45 9.88 -18.68 3.38
N ALA A 46 10.00 -17.82 4.39
CA ALA A 46 11.30 -17.39 4.91
C ALA A 46 12.14 -18.53 5.52
N LEU A 47 11.52 -19.61 6.01
CA LEU A 47 12.25 -20.81 6.46
C LEU A 47 12.83 -21.58 5.26
N GLY A 48 12.01 -21.81 4.23
CA GLY A 48 12.41 -22.56 3.05
C GLY A 48 13.39 -21.82 2.14
N ALA A 49 13.32 -20.50 2.06
CA ALA A 49 14.16 -19.69 1.18
C ALA A 49 15.68 -19.86 1.42
N SER A 50 16.06 -20.16 2.67
CA SER A 50 17.46 -20.37 3.05
C SER A 50 18.10 -21.64 2.46
N VAL A 51 17.28 -22.58 1.99
CA VAL A 51 17.68 -23.89 1.47
C VAL A 51 17.06 -24.22 0.12
N GLU A 52 16.40 -23.24 -0.49
CA GLU A 52 15.81 -23.37 -1.80
C GLU A 52 16.85 -23.81 -2.84
N PHE A 53 16.44 -24.69 -3.75
CA PHE A 53 17.26 -25.35 -4.77
C PHE A 53 18.40 -26.24 -4.24
N ARG A 54 18.50 -26.47 -2.92
CA ARG A 54 19.44 -27.47 -2.38
C ARG A 54 18.95 -28.88 -2.71
N PRO A 55 19.85 -29.80 -3.09
CA PRO A 55 19.48 -31.20 -3.29
C PRO A 55 18.87 -31.78 -2.02
N ARG A 56 17.89 -32.69 -2.16
CA ARG A 56 17.25 -33.36 -1.02
C ARG A 56 18.24 -33.92 -0.01
N GLN A 57 19.34 -34.51 -0.48
CA GLN A 57 20.39 -35.09 0.36
C GLN A 57 20.99 -34.06 1.31
N TYR A 58 21.18 -32.81 0.85
CA TYR A 58 21.68 -31.73 1.69
C TYR A 58 20.78 -31.51 2.91
N LEU A 59 19.45 -31.58 2.74
CA LEU A 59 18.48 -31.43 3.83
C LEU A 59 18.35 -32.68 4.71
N VAL A 60 18.74 -33.86 4.22
CA VAL A 60 18.88 -35.05 5.09
C VAL A 60 20.05 -34.81 6.05
N ASP A 61 21.17 -34.33 5.52
CA ASP A 61 22.41 -34.17 6.28
C ASP A 61 22.41 -32.90 7.15
N HIS A 62 21.71 -31.85 6.70
CA HIS A 62 21.65 -30.52 7.32
C HIS A 62 20.19 -30.03 7.42
N PRO A 63 19.35 -30.68 8.24
CA PRO A 63 17.96 -30.29 8.37
C PRO A 63 17.83 -28.87 8.95
N ILE A 64 16.90 -28.10 8.39
CA ILE A 64 16.53 -26.79 8.91
C ILE A 64 15.72 -26.97 10.20
N ALA A 65 16.10 -26.20 11.23
CA ALA A 65 15.42 -26.16 12.51
C ALA A 65 14.98 -24.74 12.91
N ASN A 66 15.46 -23.70 12.22
CA ASN A 66 15.18 -22.29 12.54
C ASN A 66 15.37 -21.41 11.30
N MET A 67 14.90 -20.16 11.36
CA MET A 67 15.18 -19.15 10.34
C MET A 67 16.67 -18.79 10.32
N GLN A 68 17.27 -18.92 9.15
CA GLN A 68 18.69 -18.70 8.90
C GLN A 68 18.88 -17.71 7.75
N SER A 69 20.02 -17.02 7.75
CA SER A 69 20.41 -16.20 6.60
C SER A 69 21.10 -17.09 5.56
N GLY A 70 21.06 -16.70 4.28
CA GLY A 70 21.68 -17.46 3.19
C GLY A 70 20.69 -17.77 2.07
N GLY A 71 20.72 -19.01 1.58
CA GLY A 71 19.96 -19.41 0.40
C GLY A 71 20.56 -18.89 -0.90
N THR A 72 19.88 -19.19 -2.00
CA THR A 72 20.29 -18.85 -3.38
C THR A 72 20.45 -17.34 -3.57
N TRP A 73 19.66 -16.56 -2.83
CA TRP A 73 19.60 -15.10 -2.95
C TRP A 73 20.35 -14.35 -1.85
N GLY A 74 21.00 -15.04 -0.91
CA GLY A 74 21.75 -14.41 0.18
C GLY A 74 20.87 -13.57 1.12
N LEU A 75 19.65 -14.06 1.40
CA LEU A 75 18.66 -13.38 2.24
C LEU A 75 19.09 -13.30 3.70
N GLN A 76 18.66 -12.26 4.39
CA GLN A 76 18.75 -12.19 5.85
C GLN A 76 17.69 -13.08 6.48
N ALA A 77 17.96 -13.62 7.67
CA ALA A 77 17.01 -14.45 8.40
C ALA A 77 15.67 -13.70 8.59
N GLY A 78 14.58 -14.33 8.11
CA GLY A 78 13.23 -13.77 8.19
C GLY A 78 12.81 -12.93 6.97
N GLN A 79 13.69 -12.70 5.99
CA GLN A 79 13.28 -12.23 4.67
C GLN A 79 12.64 -13.39 3.88
N TRP A 80 11.63 -13.05 3.11
CA TRP A 80 10.77 -13.94 2.33
C TRP A 80 10.88 -13.63 0.82
N THR A 81 10.40 -14.53 -0.04
CA THR A 81 10.61 -14.56 -1.50
C THR A 81 9.40 -14.04 -2.27
N ASP A 82 9.15 -14.56 -3.47
CA ASP A 82 8.00 -14.21 -4.28
C ASP A 82 6.68 -14.73 -3.69
N ASP A 83 6.67 -15.83 -2.91
CA ASP A 83 5.45 -16.35 -2.29
C ASP A 83 4.72 -15.26 -1.50
N THR A 84 5.44 -14.68 -0.53
CA THR A 84 4.92 -13.62 0.33
C THR A 84 4.75 -12.32 -0.45
N SER A 85 5.67 -11.96 -1.35
CA SER A 85 5.54 -10.73 -2.17
C SER A 85 4.23 -10.72 -2.94
N MET A 86 3.92 -11.82 -3.63
CA MET A 86 2.71 -11.93 -4.42
C MET A 86 1.46 -12.04 -3.54
N ALA A 87 1.53 -12.69 -2.38
CA ALA A 87 0.42 -12.71 -1.42
C ALA A 87 0.10 -11.28 -0.92
N LEU A 88 1.12 -10.48 -0.59
CA LEU A 88 0.92 -9.10 -0.17
C LEU A 88 0.38 -8.21 -1.30
N CYS A 89 0.83 -8.43 -2.55
CA CYS A 89 0.25 -7.78 -3.73
C CYS A 89 -1.25 -8.11 -3.87
N LEU A 90 -1.63 -9.38 -3.75
CA LEU A 90 -3.02 -9.81 -3.82
C LEU A 90 -3.87 -9.20 -2.69
N ALA A 91 -3.35 -9.21 -1.46
CA ALA A 91 -4.00 -8.57 -0.33
C ALA A 91 -4.17 -7.06 -0.55
N SER A 92 -3.16 -6.40 -1.12
CA SER A 92 -3.22 -4.97 -1.40
C SER A 92 -4.28 -4.61 -2.44
N SER A 93 -4.51 -5.48 -3.44
CA SER A 93 -5.60 -5.33 -4.41
C SER A 93 -6.95 -5.45 -3.71
N LEU A 94 -7.18 -6.53 -2.96
CA LEU A 94 -8.43 -6.78 -2.25
C LEU A 94 -8.80 -5.64 -1.29
N ILE A 95 -7.81 -5.13 -0.54
CA ILE A 95 -8.02 -4.02 0.40
C ILE A 95 -8.31 -2.71 -0.33
N SER A 96 -7.55 -2.40 -1.40
CA SER A 96 -7.69 -1.14 -2.13
C SER A 96 -9.00 -1.07 -2.91
N ARG A 97 -9.42 -2.19 -3.51
CA ARG A 97 -10.65 -2.29 -4.33
C ARG A 97 -11.87 -2.64 -3.50
N LYS A 98 -11.68 -3.20 -2.30
CA LYS A 98 -12.75 -3.72 -1.42
C LYS A 98 -13.59 -4.81 -2.09
N GLU A 99 -13.02 -5.48 -3.09
CA GLU A 99 -13.58 -6.60 -3.85
C GLU A 99 -12.46 -7.33 -4.60
N PHE A 100 -12.80 -8.43 -5.25
CA PHE A 100 -11.87 -9.13 -6.14
C PHE A 100 -11.88 -8.45 -7.52
N ASP A 101 -10.77 -7.79 -7.87
CA ASP A 101 -10.57 -7.17 -9.18
C ASP A 101 -9.42 -7.88 -9.91
N PRO A 102 -9.71 -8.70 -10.95
CA PRO A 102 -8.67 -9.49 -11.61
C PRO A 102 -7.67 -8.62 -12.38
N TYR A 103 -8.05 -7.42 -12.80
CA TYR A 103 -7.14 -6.52 -13.48
C TYR A 103 -6.20 -5.84 -12.47
N ASP A 104 -6.74 -5.30 -11.37
CA ASP A 104 -5.92 -4.69 -10.32
C ASP A 104 -4.94 -5.71 -9.71
N GLN A 105 -5.35 -6.97 -9.52
CA GLN A 105 -4.43 -8.05 -9.11
C GLN A 105 -3.20 -8.15 -10.02
N LEU A 106 -3.40 -8.16 -11.34
CA LEU A 106 -2.29 -8.22 -12.32
C LEU A 106 -1.48 -6.93 -12.32
N VAL A 107 -2.09 -5.77 -12.08
CA VAL A 107 -1.38 -4.50 -11.89
C VAL A 107 -0.45 -4.57 -10.67
N ARG A 108 -0.92 -5.08 -9.52
CA ARG A 108 -0.06 -5.24 -8.32
C ARG A 108 1.10 -6.20 -8.58
N TYR A 109 0.86 -7.29 -9.30
CA TYR A 109 1.94 -8.21 -9.70
C TYR A 109 2.90 -7.56 -10.70
N LYS A 110 2.41 -6.76 -11.65
CA LYS A 110 3.25 -5.95 -12.55
C LYS A 110 4.14 -5.01 -11.75
N TRP A 111 3.60 -4.32 -10.74
CA TRP A 111 4.39 -3.43 -9.88
C TRP A 111 5.48 -4.17 -9.13
N TRP A 112 5.19 -5.37 -8.61
CA TRP A 112 6.21 -6.20 -7.99
C TRP A 112 7.28 -6.60 -9.00
N TYR A 113 6.87 -7.14 -10.14
CA TYR A 113 7.75 -7.58 -11.22
C TYR A 113 8.67 -6.47 -11.76
N LYS A 114 8.13 -5.27 -12.02
CA LYS A 114 8.89 -4.16 -12.61
C LYS A 114 9.64 -3.31 -11.59
N HIS A 115 9.15 -3.21 -10.36
CA HIS A 115 9.63 -2.20 -9.39
C HIS A 115 9.98 -2.76 -8.00
N GLY A 116 9.81 -4.07 -7.76
CA GLY A 116 10.01 -4.67 -6.43
C GLY A 116 8.97 -4.20 -5.41
N TYR A 117 7.78 -3.80 -5.85
CA TYR A 117 6.66 -3.43 -4.99
C TYR A 117 6.32 -4.57 -4.03
N LEU A 118 6.24 -4.27 -2.73
CA LEU A 118 6.02 -5.24 -1.66
C LEU A 118 7.01 -6.42 -1.66
N SER A 119 8.27 -6.18 -2.02
CA SER A 119 9.37 -7.16 -1.89
C SER A 119 10.15 -6.97 -0.59
N SER A 120 10.61 -8.06 0.02
CA SER A 120 11.48 -8.05 1.20
C SER A 120 12.85 -7.40 0.94
N THR A 121 13.30 -7.36 -0.32
CA THR A 121 14.58 -6.79 -0.75
C THR A 121 14.43 -5.50 -1.54
N GLY A 122 13.19 -5.08 -1.85
CA GLY A 122 12.89 -3.94 -2.72
C GLY A 122 13.16 -4.19 -4.20
N ARG A 123 13.33 -5.45 -4.61
CA ARG A 123 13.49 -5.88 -6.02
C ARG A 123 12.65 -7.14 -6.28
N CYS A 124 12.25 -7.36 -7.53
CA CYS A 124 11.71 -8.66 -7.93
C CYS A 124 12.87 -9.68 -8.01
N PHE A 125 12.71 -10.83 -7.36
CA PHE A 125 13.57 -12.00 -7.47
C PHE A 125 12.69 -13.25 -7.27
N ASP A 126 13.23 -14.44 -7.52
CA ASP A 126 12.52 -15.73 -7.45
C ASP A 126 11.30 -15.93 -8.35
N ILE A 127 11.01 -15.00 -9.25
CA ILE A 127 9.81 -15.10 -10.07
C ILE A 127 9.79 -16.39 -10.91
N GLY A 128 8.80 -17.25 -10.65
CA GLY A 128 8.58 -18.46 -11.42
C GLY A 128 8.28 -18.18 -12.91
N ASN A 129 8.78 -19.06 -13.79
CA ASN A 129 8.65 -18.92 -15.25
C ASN A 129 7.21 -18.73 -15.76
N ALA A 130 6.24 -19.41 -15.16
CA ALA A 130 4.83 -19.29 -15.52
C ALA A 130 4.30 -17.88 -15.20
N THR A 131 4.55 -17.40 -13.98
CA THR A 131 4.21 -16.05 -13.53
C THR A 131 4.85 -15.00 -14.42
N HIS A 132 6.16 -15.11 -14.69
CA HIS A 132 6.89 -14.18 -15.55
C HIS A 132 6.24 -14.05 -16.93
N LYS A 133 5.98 -15.19 -17.60
CA LYS A 133 5.35 -15.20 -18.94
C LYS A 133 3.97 -14.56 -18.92
N SER A 134 3.17 -14.81 -17.88
CA SER A 134 1.85 -14.18 -17.75
C SER A 134 1.90 -12.69 -17.51
N LEU A 135 2.87 -12.20 -16.74
CA LEU A 135 3.03 -10.76 -16.51
C LEU A 135 3.58 -10.04 -17.75
N ASP A 136 4.47 -10.67 -18.52
CA ASP A 136 4.89 -10.14 -19.82
C ASP A 136 3.72 -10.05 -20.80
N GLU A 137 2.88 -11.10 -20.86
CA GLU A 137 1.68 -11.11 -21.69
C GLU A 137 0.68 -10.02 -21.25
N PHE A 138 0.47 -9.85 -19.94
CA PHE A 138 -0.33 -8.77 -19.39
C PHE A 138 0.20 -7.39 -19.81
N CYS A 139 1.50 -7.15 -19.65
CA CYS A 139 2.14 -5.90 -20.06
C CYS A 139 1.98 -5.66 -21.58
N ARG A 140 2.13 -6.71 -22.40
CA ARG A 140 1.93 -6.63 -23.86
C ARG A 140 0.50 -6.20 -24.20
N ARG A 141 -0.51 -6.84 -23.60
CA ARG A 141 -1.94 -6.49 -23.80
C ARG A 141 -2.24 -5.07 -23.32
N GLN A 142 -1.69 -4.66 -22.17
CA GLN A 142 -1.87 -3.32 -21.62
C GLN A 142 -1.28 -2.25 -22.56
N ASN A 143 -0.08 -2.47 -23.08
CA ASN A 143 0.56 -1.58 -24.05
C ASN A 143 -0.24 -1.49 -25.37
N GLU A 144 -0.85 -2.58 -25.82
CA GLU A 144 -1.71 -2.57 -27.02
C GLU A 144 -2.97 -1.74 -26.81
N CYS A 145 -3.65 -1.88 -25.66
CA CYS A 145 -4.77 -1.02 -25.32
C CYS A 145 -4.37 0.45 -25.18
N GLN A 146 -3.22 0.72 -24.56
CA GLN A 146 -2.70 2.07 -24.43
C GLN A 146 -2.45 2.73 -25.80
N ARG A 147 -1.84 2.02 -26.74
CA ARG A 147 -1.63 2.51 -28.12
C ARG A 147 -2.94 2.79 -28.84
N ARG A 148 -3.98 1.97 -28.62
CA ARG A 148 -5.32 2.18 -29.20
C ARG A 148 -6.00 3.44 -28.65
N TRP A 149 -5.76 3.78 -27.39
CA TRP A 149 -6.38 4.93 -26.73
C TRP A 149 -5.60 6.24 -26.85
N GLY A 150 -4.30 6.18 -27.15
CA GLY A 150 -3.46 7.31 -27.60
C GLY A 150 -3.15 8.40 -26.56
N THR A 151 -3.97 8.57 -25.52
CA THR A 151 -3.89 9.68 -24.54
C THR A 151 -3.77 9.23 -23.09
N VAL A 152 -3.72 7.91 -22.83
CA VAL A 152 -3.69 7.36 -21.48
C VAL A 152 -2.25 6.99 -21.09
N SER A 153 -1.76 7.52 -19.98
CA SER A 153 -0.45 7.16 -19.40
C SER A 153 -0.48 5.77 -18.75
N GLU A 154 0.68 5.15 -18.53
CA GLU A 154 0.75 3.84 -17.86
C GLU A 154 0.18 3.89 -16.43
N GLU A 155 0.42 4.99 -15.69
CA GLU A 155 -0.12 5.18 -14.35
C GLU A 155 -1.66 5.28 -14.36
N GLN A 156 -2.23 5.92 -15.38
CA GLN A 156 -3.69 5.92 -15.57
C GLN A 156 -4.20 4.52 -15.93
N MET A 157 -3.50 3.79 -16.80
CA MET A 157 -3.85 2.40 -17.14
C MET A 157 -3.89 1.50 -15.91
N ASP A 158 -2.98 1.70 -14.96
CA ASP A 158 -2.88 0.92 -13.72
C ASP A 158 -3.98 1.28 -12.70
N SER A 159 -4.61 2.45 -12.82
CA SER A 159 -5.68 2.89 -11.91
C SER A 159 -7.06 2.29 -12.23
N PHE A 160 -7.25 1.84 -13.48
CA PHE A 160 -8.53 1.31 -13.97
C PHE A 160 -8.92 0.00 -13.30
N SER A 161 -10.24 -0.23 -13.21
CA SER A 161 -10.85 -1.49 -12.85
C SER A 161 -11.05 -2.41 -14.01
N TYR A 162 -11.20 -3.71 -13.71
CA TYR A 162 -11.54 -4.65 -14.75
C TYR A 162 -12.85 -4.26 -15.48
N GLU A 163 -13.84 -3.72 -14.78
CA GLU A 163 -15.08 -3.24 -15.42
C GLU A 163 -14.86 -2.06 -16.38
N GLU A 164 -13.89 -1.18 -16.10
CA GLU A 164 -13.49 -0.11 -17.02
C GLU A 164 -12.67 -0.65 -18.20
N MET A 165 -11.88 -1.70 -17.97
CA MET A 165 -11.07 -2.34 -19.01
C MET A 165 -11.88 -3.28 -19.92
N ARG A 166 -12.93 -3.92 -19.40
CA ARG A 166 -13.70 -4.97 -20.07
C ARG A 166 -14.33 -4.52 -21.40
N PRO A 167 -14.91 -3.31 -21.54
CA PRO A 167 -15.44 -2.82 -22.82
C PRO A 167 -14.41 -2.72 -23.95
N SER A 168 -13.11 -2.66 -23.62
CA SER A 168 -12.03 -2.62 -24.61
C SER A 168 -11.70 -3.97 -25.25
N GLY A 169 -12.31 -5.05 -24.72
CA GLY A 169 -11.98 -6.44 -25.04
C GLY A 169 -10.75 -6.95 -24.30
N PHE A 170 -10.34 -6.30 -23.19
CA PHE A 170 -9.16 -6.71 -22.43
C PHE A 170 -9.37 -8.06 -21.74
N ASP A 171 -8.64 -9.09 -22.16
CA ASP A 171 -8.63 -10.38 -21.49
C ASP A 171 -7.58 -10.41 -20.37
N VAL A 172 -8.04 -10.59 -19.13
CA VAL A 172 -7.20 -10.73 -17.93
C VAL A 172 -6.59 -12.12 -17.76
N ASN A 173 -7.05 -13.13 -18.50
CA ASN A 173 -6.51 -14.48 -18.38
C ASN A 173 -5.18 -14.62 -19.14
N CYS A 174 -4.10 -14.16 -18.52
CA CYS A 174 -2.75 -14.19 -19.09
C CYS A 174 -2.01 -15.51 -18.79
N GLY A 175 -2.63 -16.41 -18.02
CA GLY A 175 -2.11 -17.74 -17.72
C GLY A 175 -2.08 -18.66 -18.93
N GLY A 176 -0.93 -19.30 -19.18
CA GLY A 176 -0.84 -20.35 -20.20
C GLY A 176 -1.73 -21.55 -19.84
N SER A 177 -2.36 -22.18 -20.84
CA SER A 177 -3.28 -23.32 -20.63
C SER A 177 -2.62 -24.56 -20.01
N ASN A 178 -1.30 -24.70 -20.12
CA ASN A 178 -0.51 -25.79 -19.54
C ASN A 178 0.36 -25.32 -18.36
N ALA A 179 0.14 -24.09 -17.86
CA ALA A 179 0.91 -23.51 -16.77
C ALA A 179 0.49 -24.09 -15.41
N ASN A 180 0.92 -25.33 -15.12
CA ASN A 180 0.61 -26.07 -13.88
C ASN A 180 1.59 -25.78 -12.71
N GLY A 181 2.23 -24.61 -12.72
CA GLY A 181 3.13 -24.18 -11.65
C GLY A 181 2.43 -24.00 -10.30
N ASN A 182 3.17 -24.13 -9.21
CA ASN A 182 2.70 -23.88 -7.82
C ASN A 182 2.54 -22.38 -7.47
N GLY A 183 2.98 -21.47 -8.35
CA GLY A 183 2.93 -20.02 -8.19
C GLY A 183 1.59 -19.40 -7.78
N ALA A 184 0.47 -20.05 -8.10
CA ALA A 184 -0.86 -19.61 -7.69
C ALA A 184 -1.24 -20.05 -6.26
N LEU A 185 -0.83 -21.25 -5.84
CA LEU A 185 -1.14 -21.82 -4.52
C LEU A 185 -0.38 -21.11 -3.41
N MET A 186 0.90 -20.82 -3.66
CA MET A 186 1.80 -20.29 -2.66
C MET A 186 1.40 -18.91 -2.11
N ARG A 187 0.61 -18.17 -2.88
CA ARG A 187 0.15 -16.81 -2.56
C ARG A 187 -1.35 -16.70 -2.27
N LEU A 188 -2.06 -17.83 -2.13
CA LEU A 188 -3.52 -17.86 -2.23
C LEU A 188 -4.24 -17.15 -1.07
N ALA A 189 -3.72 -17.27 0.15
CA ALA A 189 -4.38 -16.92 1.41
C ALA A 189 -5.22 -15.63 1.42
N PRO A 190 -4.79 -14.49 0.87
CA PRO A 190 -5.58 -13.26 0.93
C PRO A 190 -7.02 -13.40 0.42
N VAL A 191 -7.26 -14.21 -0.61
CA VAL A 191 -8.61 -14.42 -1.18
C VAL A 191 -9.54 -15.15 -0.20
N PRO A 192 -9.25 -16.38 0.29
CA PRO A 192 -10.09 -17.04 1.28
C PRO A 192 -10.18 -16.24 2.59
N LEU A 193 -9.16 -15.48 2.96
CA LEU A 193 -9.17 -14.61 4.14
C LEU A 193 -10.14 -13.42 3.98
N PHE A 194 -10.26 -12.85 2.78
CA PHE A 194 -11.18 -11.75 2.51
C PHE A 194 -12.63 -12.22 2.40
N PHE A 195 -12.86 -13.37 1.77
CA PHE A 195 -14.20 -13.90 1.47
C PHE A 195 -14.65 -15.02 2.43
N TYR A 196 -14.02 -15.19 3.59
CA TYR A 196 -14.28 -16.34 4.47
C TYR A 196 -15.76 -16.50 4.87
N ARG A 197 -16.52 -15.41 4.97
CA ARG A 197 -17.98 -15.44 5.27
C ARG A 197 -18.84 -15.98 4.13
N GLU A 198 -18.31 -15.98 2.92
CA GLU A 198 -18.99 -16.47 1.72
C GLU A 198 -18.15 -17.59 1.09
N PRO A 199 -18.13 -18.81 1.68
CA PRO A 199 -17.21 -19.88 1.27
C PRO A 199 -17.26 -20.20 -0.23
N ALA A 200 -18.45 -20.13 -0.85
CA ALA A 200 -18.60 -20.33 -2.29
C ALA A 200 -17.83 -19.28 -3.12
N LYS A 201 -17.89 -18.00 -2.73
CA LYS A 201 -17.11 -16.93 -3.37
C LYS A 201 -15.63 -17.06 -3.10
N ALA A 202 -15.24 -17.43 -1.88
CA ALA A 202 -13.84 -17.69 -1.54
C ALA A 202 -13.24 -18.78 -2.43
N VAL A 203 -13.95 -19.89 -2.63
CA VAL A 203 -13.54 -21.00 -3.51
C VAL A 203 -13.51 -20.55 -4.97
N GLU A 204 -14.54 -19.86 -5.45
CA GLU A 204 -14.60 -19.34 -6.82
C GLU A 204 -13.44 -18.40 -7.12
N PHE A 205 -13.25 -17.36 -6.30
CA PHE A 205 -12.18 -16.37 -6.49
C PHE A 205 -10.79 -16.96 -6.28
N SER A 206 -10.65 -18.03 -5.49
CA SER A 206 -9.40 -18.78 -5.40
C SER A 206 -8.99 -19.37 -6.76
N GLY A 207 -9.96 -19.94 -7.48
CA GLY A 207 -9.74 -20.42 -8.85
C GLY A 207 -9.55 -19.30 -9.87
N GLN A 208 -10.31 -18.21 -9.77
CA GLN A 208 -10.16 -17.06 -10.67
C GLN A 208 -8.78 -16.39 -10.52
N SER A 209 -8.33 -16.16 -9.28
CA SER A 209 -7.00 -15.61 -8.97
C SER A 209 -5.86 -16.45 -9.56
N ALA A 210 -5.98 -17.78 -9.50
CA ALA A 210 -5.02 -18.69 -10.11
C ALA A 210 -4.98 -18.53 -11.63
N ARG A 211 -6.15 -18.56 -12.29
CA ARG A 211 -6.31 -18.52 -13.74
C ARG A 211 -5.60 -17.34 -14.41
N LEU A 212 -5.51 -16.20 -13.74
CA LEU A 212 -4.86 -14.99 -14.27
C LEU A 212 -3.40 -15.22 -14.67
N THR A 213 -2.71 -16.17 -14.03
CA THR A 213 -1.28 -16.48 -14.26
C THR A 213 -1.01 -17.95 -14.52
N HIS A 214 -1.93 -18.84 -14.12
CA HIS A 214 -1.80 -20.29 -14.21
C HIS A 214 -3.11 -20.83 -14.79
N GLY A 215 -3.17 -20.93 -16.11
CA GLY A 215 -4.39 -21.31 -16.84
C GLY A 215 -4.69 -22.81 -16.85
N ASP A 216 -3.80 -23.64 -16.31
CA ASP A 216 -3.99 -25.09 -16.24
C ASP A 216 -5.11 -25.45 -15.24
N PRO A 217 -6.09 -26.28 -15.65
CA PRO A 217 -7.18 -26.71 -14.76
C PRO A 217 -6.69 -27.32 -13.44
N ARG A 218 -5.55 -28.01 -13.43
CA ARG A 218 -4.96 -28.58 -12.21
C ARG A 218 -4.59 -27.49 -11.20
N ALA A 219 -3.92 -26.43 -11.64
CA ALA A 219 -3.53 -25.32 -10.78
C ALA A 219 -4.75 -24.53 -10.27
N ILE A 220 -5.74 -24.32 -11.14
CA ILE A 220 -6.99 -23.64 -10.80
C ILE A 220 -7.75 -24.44 -9.74
N ASP A 221 -7.96 -25.73 -9.96
CA ASP A 221 -8.72 -26.58 -9.05
C ASP A 221 -7.98 -26.90 -7.76
N ALA A 222 -6.64 -26.97 -7.79
CA ALA A 222 -5.83 -27.04 -6.59
C ALA A 222 -6.07 -25.80 -5.71
N CYS A 223 -6.10 -24.59 -6.29
CA CYS A 223 -6.41 -23.37 -5.55
C CYS A 223 -7.86 -23.35 -5.04
N ARG A 224 -8.84 -23.83 -5.81
CA ARG A 224 -10.24 -23.94 -5.35
C ARG A 224 -10.36 -24.85 -4.12
N TYR A 225 -9.77 -26.05 -4.19
CA TYR A 225 -9.78 -27.00 -3.08
C TYR A 225 -9.01 -26.46 -1.86
N TYR A 226 -7.84 -25.89 -2.09
CA TYR A 226 -7.01 -25.34 -1.02
C TYR A 226 -7.65 -24.12 -0.35
N GLY A 227 -8.30 -23.24 -1.11
CA GLY A 227 -9.10 -22.13 -0.58
C GLY A 227 -10.26 -22.61 0.30
N ALA A 228 -10.94 -23.70 -0.07
CA ALA A 228 -11.98 -24.31 0.76
C ALA A 228 -11.43 -24.80 2.11
N LEU A 229 -10.26 -25.45 2.10
CA LEU A 229 -9.59 -25.90 3.34
C LEU A 229 -9.24 -24.74 4.27
N ILE A 230 -8.72 -23.64 3.72
CA ILE A 230 -8.41 -22.43 4.51
C ILE A 230 -9.69 -21.85 5.13
N VAL A 231 -10.77 -21.72 4.38
CA VAL A 231 -12.04 -21.18 4.89
C VAL A 231 -12.64 -22.08 5.99
N ALA A 232 -12.63 -23.39 5.78
CA ALA A 232 -13.06 -24.37 6.78
C ALA A 232 -12.21 -24.29 8.07
N ALA A 233 -10.90 -24.15 7.94
CA ALA A 233 -9.99 -23.97 9.07
C ALA A 233 -10.27 -22.67 9.84
N ILE A 234 -10.53 -21.56 9.14
CA ILE A 234 -10.94 -20.27 9.73
C ILE A 234 -12.22 -20.45 10.57
N HIS A 235 -13.21 -21.16 10.04
CA HIS A 235 -14.46 -21.49 10.75
C HIS A 235 -14.31 -22.52 11.87
N GLY A 236 -13.13 -23.15 12.00
CA GLY A 236 -12.80 -24.02 13.12
C GLY A 236 -13.22 -25.45 12.96
N GLU A 237 -13.31 -25.92 11.73
CA GLU A 237 -13.38 -27.34 11.48
C GLU A 237 -12.16 -28.06 12.05
N SER A 238 -12.40 -29.25 12.60
CA SER A 238 -11.35 -30.07 13.17
C SER A 238 -10.44 -30.61 12.07
N LYS A 239 -9.22 -30.98 12.44
CA LYS A 239 -8.24 -31.51 11.50
C LYS A 239 -8.73 -32.79 10.82
N GLU A 240 -9.48 -33.61 11.56
CA GLU A 240 -10.08 -34.84 11.06
C GLU A 240 -11.07 -34.54 9.94
N LYS A 241 -11.90 -33.49 10.08
CA LYS A 241 -12.85 -33.06 9.04
C LYS A 241 -12.15 -32.45 7.83
N LEU A 242 -11.15 -31.58 8.07
CA LEU A 242 -10.37 -30.96 7.00
C LEU A 242 -9.66 -32.01 6.12
N LEU A 243 -9.22 -33.12 6.73
CA LEU A 243 -8.50 -34.20 6.06
C LEU A 243 -9.37 -35.41 5.76
N ASP A 244 -10.70 -35.29 5.89
CA ASP A 244 -11.64 -36.36 5.56
C ASP A 244 -11.69 -36.56 4.04
N PRO A 245 -11.64 -37.80 3.52
CA PRO A 245 -11.81 -38.06 2.08
C PRO A 245 -13.11 -37.52 1.48
N ASN A 246 -14.13 -37.30 2.32
CA ASN A 246 -15.42 -36.72 1.95
C ASN A 246 -15.48 -35.20 2.14
N PHE A 247 -14.38 -34.51 2.50
CA PHE A 247 -14.39 -33.06 2.68
C PHE A 247 -14.98 -32.33 1.46
N TYR A 248 -14.58 -32.74 0.25
CA TYR A 248 -15.09 -32.15 -1.00
C TYR A 248 -16.59 -32.39 -1.19
N SER A 249 -17.08 -33.61 -0.94
CA SER A 249 -18.50 -33.93 -1.08
C SER A 249 -19.35 -33.27 0.00
N ALA A 250 -18.87 -33.20 1.24
CA ALA A 250 -19.51 -32.50 2.35
C ALA A 250 -19.65 -30.98 2.07
N HIS A 251 -18.70 -30.39 1.35
CA HIS A 251 -18.69 -28.97 1.00
C HIS A 251 -19.06 -28.70 -0.46
N ARG A 252 -19.77 -29.63 -1.12
CA ARG A 252 -20.07 -29.56 -2.56
C ARG A 252 -20.69 -28.23 -3.01
N ALA A 253 -21.51 -27.62 -2.15
CA ALA A 253 -22.16 -26.33 -2.40
C ALA A 253 -21.17 -25.18 -2.62
N TRP A 254 -19.95 -25.24 -2.06
CA TRP A 254 -18.94 -24.19 -2.22
C TRP A 254 -18.26 -24.23 -3.58
N PHE A 255 -18.26 -25.39 -4.24
CA PHE A 255 -17.53 -25.60 -5.50
C PHE A 255 -18.36 -25.28 -6.75
N GLY A 256 -19.60 -24.78 -6.62
CA GLY A 256 -20.43 -24.44 -7.77
C GLY A 256 -20.74 -25.67 -8.65
N ARG A 257 -20.87 -25.52 -9.97
CA ARG A 257 -21.20 -26.67 -10.85
C ARG A 257 -19.98 -27.47 -11.32
N ASN A 258 -18.82 -26.83 -11.45
CA ASN A 258 -17.63 -27.45 -12.02
C ASN A 258 -16.97 -28.42 -11.02
N GLU A 259 -16.77 -29.65 -11.45
CA GLU A 259 -16.02 -30.64 -10.67
C GLU A 259 -14.53 -30.28 -10.58
N LEU A 260 -13.84 -30.84 -9.59
CA LEU A 260 -12.39 -30.71 -9.45
C LEU A 260 -11.69 -31.67 -10.42
N HIS A 261 -10.56 -31.25 -10.94
CA HIS A 261 -9.68 -32.08 -11.75
C HIS A 261 -9.30 -33.38 -11.02
N ARG A 262 -9.23 -34.50 -11.76
CA ARG A 262 -9.00 -35.86 -11.22
C ARG A 262 -7.80 -35.98 -10.27
N GLU A 263 -6.71 -35.27 -10.57
CA GLU A 263 -5.50 -35.29 -9.75
C GLU A 263 -5.70 -34.55 -8.42
N VAL A 264 -6.51 -33.49 -8.41
CA VAL A 264 -6.89 -32.77 -7.19
C VAL A 264 -7.88 -33.61 -6.38
N LEU A 265 -8.78 -34.36 -7.03
CA LEU A 265 -9.66 -35.31 -6.36
C LEU A 265 -8.88 -36.44 -5.68
N ALA A 266 -7.78 -36.92 -6.27
CA ALA A 266 -6.91 -37.90 -5.65
C ALA A 266 -6.28 -37.36 -4.35
N VAL A 267 -5.82 -36.10 -4.37
CA VAL A 267 -5.35 -35.39 -3.17
C VAL A 267 -6.47 -35.25 -2.15
N ALA A 268 -7.66 -34.80 -2.57
CA ALA A 268 -8.82 -34.64 -1.69
C ALA A 268 -9.27 -35.97 -1.06
N SER A 269 -9.05 -37.10 -1.74
CA SER A 269 -9.33 -38.45 -1.25
C SER A 269 -8.26 -39.00 -0.30
N GLY A 270 -7.17 -38.25 -0.06
CA GLY A 270 -6.15 -38.58 0.92
C GLY A 270 -4.87 -39.20 0.37
N SER A 271 -4.51 -38.99 -0.91
CA SER A 271 -3.25 -39.50 -1.47
C SER A 271 -2.00 -39.09 -0.67
N PHE A 272 -2.06 -37.94 0.01
CA PHE A 272 -1.03 -37.40 0.89
C PHE A 272 -0.82 -38.18 2.20
N LYS A 273 -1.70 -39.13 2.59
CA LYS A 273 -1.61 -39.85 3.87
C LYS A 273 -0.57 -40.98 3.85
N GLN A 274 0.67 -40.63 3.54
CA GLN A 274 1.81 -41.54 3.44
C GLN A 274 2.71 -41.41 4.68
N LYS A 275 3.05 -42.51 5.36
CA LYS A 275 3.85 -42.47 6.60
C LYS A 275 5.24 -41.87 6.39
N ASP A 276 5.91 -42.24 5.31
CA ASP A 276 7.33 -41.90 5.10
C ASP A 276 7.55 -40.82 4.03
N GLY A 277 6.50 -40.07 3.67
CA GLY A 277 6.57 -38.88 2.82
C GLY A 277 7.37 -39.07 1.54
N TYR A 278 8.61 -38.58 1.55
CA TYR A 278 9.52 -38.61 0.40
C TYR A 278 9.80 -40.02 -0.14
N SER A 279 9.97 -41.04 0.71
CA SER A 279 10.24 -42.40 0.19
C SER A 279 9.02 -43.00 -0.52
N MET A 280 7.82 -42.54 -0.16
CA MET A 280 6.53 -42.98 -0.73
C MET A 280 6.03 -42.11 -1.88
N GLY A 281 6.89 -41.22 -2.41
CA GLY A 281 6.59 -40.44 -3.61
C GLY A 281 6.03 -39.03 -3.37
N ILE A 282 5.87 -38.59 -2.11
CA ILE A 282 5.50 -37.21 -1.80
C ILE A 282 6.65 -36.28 -2.21
N ARG A 283 6.37 -35.29 -3.05
CA ARG A 283 7.38 -34.35 -3.59
C ARG A 283 6.84 -32.93 -3.50
N GLY A 284 7.55 -32.05 -2.81
CA GLY A 284 7.32 -30.61 -2.87
C GLY A 284 7.86 -30.05 -4.19
N SER A 285 7.38 -30.51 -5.34
CA SER A 285 7.90 -30.05 -6.63
C SER A 285 7.25 -28.75 -7.09
N GLY A 286 7.84 -28.05 -8.07
CA GLY A 286 7.26 -26.88 -8.76
C GLY A 286 5.90 -27.07 -9.46
N GLN A 287 5.26 -28.25 -9.37
CA GLN A 287 3.92 -28.53 -9.88
C GLN A 287 2.86 -28.34 -8.80
N SER A 288 1.75 -27.67 -9.14
CA SER A 288 0.71 -27.26 -8.19
C SER A 288 0.14 -28.42 -7.34
N VAL A 289 -0.30 -29.51 -7.98
CA VAL A 289 -0.95 -30.64 -7.29
C VAL A 289 0.02 -31.35 -6.34
N LYS A 290 1.27 -31.51 -6.75
CA LYS A 290 2.31 -32.15 -5.92
C LYS A 290 2.72 -31.28 -4.73
N SER A 291 2.87 -29.97 -4.95
CA SER A 291 3.07 -29.00 -3.87
C SER A 291 1.92 -29.02 -2.85
N LEU A 292 0.67 -29.06 -3.32
CA LEU A 292 -0.50 -29.20 -2.46
C LEU A 292 -0.48 -30.52 -1.67
N GLU A 293 -0.20 -31.63 -2.33
CA GLU A 293 -0.09 -32.96 -1.69
C GLU A 293 1.00 -32.97 -0.61
N ALA A 294 2.17 -32.39 -0.89
CA ALA A 294 3.27 -32.27 0.05
C ALA A 294 2.92 -31.43 1.29
N ALA A 295 2.27 -30.28 1.10
CA ALA A 295 1.82 -29.44 2.20
C ALA A 295 0.76 -30.15 3.07
N LEU A 296 -0.17 -30.88 2.45
CA LEU A 296 -1.18 -31.66 3.17
C LEU A 296 -0.59 -32.89 3.88
N TRP A 297 0.44 -33.51 3.33
CA TRP A 297 1.20 -34.55 4.02
C TRP A 297 1.88 -34.01 5.28
N ALA A 298 2.54 -32.84 5.17
CA ALA A 298 3.17 -32.19 6.30
C ALA A 298 2.13 -31.79 7.35
N PHE A 299 0.98 -31.25 6.93
CA PHE A 299 -0.14 -30.94 7.82
C PHE A 299 -0.71 -32.19 8.48
N TRP A 300 -0.97 -33.27 7.75
CA TRP A 300 -1.45 -34.52 8.32
C TRP A 300 -0.49 -35.12 9.37
N SER A 301 0.82 -34.97 9.17
CA SER A 301 1.87 -35.57 10.00
C SER A 301 2.51 -34.62 11.02
N ASP A 302 2.03 -33.39 11.19
CA ASP A 302 2.69 -32.34 11.99
C ASP A 302 2.69 -32.51 13.52
N GLU A 303 2.14 -33.62 14.04
CA GLU A 303 2.06 -33.89 15.48
C GLU A 303 1.34 -32.78 16.27
N GLN A 304 0.32 -32.18 15.67
CA GLN A 304 -0.48 -31.11 16.27
C GLN A 304 0.33 -29.84 16.59
N SER A 305 1.39 -29.58 15.82
CA SER A 305 2.27 -28.43 16.04
C SER A 305 2.61 -27.74 14.73
N PHE A 306 2.30 -26.44 14.65
CA PHE A 306 2.70 -25.59 13.53
C PHE A 306 4.21 -25.70 13.25
N ALA A 307 5.03 -25.63 14.31
CA ALA A 307 6.48 -25.64 14.21
C ALA A 307 7.02 -26.95 13.62
N LYS A 308 6.55 -28.09 14.14
CA LYS A 308 6.99 -29.40 13.62
C LYS A 308 6.54 -29.62 12.19
N GLY A 309 5.31 -29.23 11.85
CA GLY A 309 4.78 -29.41 10.50
C GLY A 309 5.46 -28.53 9.46
N VAL A 310 5.72 -27.25 9.75
CA VAL A 310 6.41 -26.38 8.79
C VAL A 310 7.85 -26.86 8.56
N LEU A 311 8.52 -27.36 9.61
CA LEU A 311 9.84 -27.98 9.45
C LEU A 311 9.77 -29.28 8.66
N LYS A 312 8.71 -30.09 8.79
CA LYS A 312 8.49 -31.27 7.91
C LYS A 312 8.26 -30.86 6.46
N ALA A 313 7.49 -29.80 6.22
CA ALA A 313 7.22 -29.25 4.90
C ALA A 313 8.51 -28.78 4.21
N VAL A 314 9.31 -27.96 4.91
CA VAL A 314 10.58 -27.42 4.38
C VAL A 314 11.64 -28.52 4.21
N ASN A 315 11.82 -29.40 5.21
CA ASN A 315 12.82 -30.47 5.14
C ASN A 315 12.41 -31.63 4.21
N LEU A 316 11.19 -31.61 3.66
CA LEU A 316 10.81 -32.53 2.58
C LEU A 316 11.72 -32.33 1.37
N GLY A 317 12.20 -31.11 1.13
CA GLY A 317 13.09 -30.77 0.01
C GLY A 317 12.36 -30.45 -1.29
N ASP A 318 13.15 -30.41 -2.37
CA ASP A 318 12.75 -29.96 -3.71
C ASP A 318 12.47 -28.43 -3.74
N ASP A 319 11.21 -28.01 -3.70
CA ASP A 319 10.73 -26.62 -3.71
C ASP A 319 10.30 -26.22 -2.29
N THR A 320 11.28 -25.80 -1.49
CA THR A 320 11.20 -25.77 -0.03
C THR A 320 10.44 -24.58 0.54
N ASP A 321 10.61 -23.40 -0.04
CA ASP A 321 9.90 -22.17 0.32
C ASP A 321 8.42 -22.29 -0.06
N THR A 322 8.11 -22.69 -1.30
CA THR A 322 6.72 -22.86 -1.74
C THR A 322 5.98 -23.88 -0.87
N THR A 323 6.59 -25.05 -0.61
CA THR A 323 5.96 -26.09 0.22
C THR A 323 5.76 -25.58 1.66
N GLY A 324 6.73 -24.84 2.19
CA GLY A 324 6.62 -24.16 3.48
C GLY A 324 5.48 -23.14 3.52
N ALA A 325 5.37 -22.29 2.50
CA ALA A 325 4.34 -21.25 2.37
C ALA A 325 2.94 -21.85 2.28
N ILE A 326 2.74 -22.90 1.46
CA ILE A 326 1.46 -23.62 1.35
C ILE A 326 1.12 -24.34 2.65
N TYR A 327 2.09 -24.96 3.35
CA TYR A 327 1.79 -25.50 4.68
C TYR A 327 1.37 -24.37 5.64
N GLY A 328 2.15 -23.28 5.68
CA GLY A 328 2.01 -22.19 6.62
C GLY A 328 0.67 -21.47 6.54
N GLN A 329 0.14 -21.30 5.34
CA GLN A 329 -1.20 -20.74 5.09
C GLN A 329 -2.32 -21.54 5.78
N LEU A 330 -2.37 -22.86 5.57
CA LEU A 330 -3.42 -23.71 6.13
C LEU A 330 -3.21 -23.97 7.62
N ALA A 331 -1.99 -24.33 8.02
CA ALA A 331 -1.66 -24.58 9.42
C ALA A 331 -1.84 -23.32 10.26
N GLY A 332 -1.47 -22.15 9.73
CA GLY A 332 -1.71 -20.87 10.38
C GLY A 332 -3.20 -20.54 10.53
N ALA A 333 -4.02 -20.84 9.51
CA ALA A 333 -5.48 -20.70 9.59
C ALA A 333 -6.11 -21.66 10.62
N TYR A 334 -5.54 -22.85 10.81
CA TYR A 334 -6.02 -23.85 11.75
C TYR A 334 -5.61 -23.54 13.20
N TYR A 335 -4.30 -23.39 13.44
CA TYR A 335 -3.71 -23.21 14.77
C TYR A 335 -3.85 -21.78 15.31
N GLY A 336 -3.90 -20.77 14.44
CA GLY A 336 -3.87 -19.36 14.83
C GLY A 336 -2.46 -18.80 15.01
N SER A 337 -2.34 -17.47 14.98
CA SER A 337 -1.06 -16.76 15.04
C SER A 337 -0.31 -16.98 16.35
N ASN A 338 -1.02 -17.20 17.45
CA ASN A 338 -0.44 -17.44 18.77
C ASN A 338 0.35 -18.77 18.87
N GLN A 339 0.09 -19.72 17.96
CA GLN A 339 0.78 -21.02 17.94
C GLN A 339 2.02 -21.03 17.04
N ILE A 340 2.29 -19.94 16.32
CA ILE A 340 3.51 -19.78 15.54
C ILE A 340 4.65 -19.41 16.50
N PRO A 341 5.81 -20.09 16.46
CA PRO A 341 6.93 -19.80 17.36
C PRO A 341 7.31 -18.32 17.38
N GLN A 342 7.37 -17.74 18.59
CA GLN A 342 7.60 -16.32 18.77
C GLN A 342 8.94 -15.88 18.17
N ASP A 343 10.00 -16.69 18.35
CA ASP A 343 11.33 -16.46 17.79
C ASP A 343 11.33 -16.30 16.27
N TRP A 344 10.47 -17.04 15.57
CA TRP A 344 10.34 -16.93 14.11
C TRP A 344 9.58 -15.68 13.72
N THR A 345 8.46 -15.41 14.38
CA THR A 345 7.69 -14.19 14.08
C THR A 345 8.48 -12.93 14.38
N GLN A 346 9.32 -12.90 15.43
CA GLN A 346 10.14 -11.73 15.77
C GLN A 346 11.22 -11.44 14.72
N LYS A 347 11.77 -12.47 14.08
CA LYS A 347 12.74 -12.33 12.98
C LYS A 347 12.07 -11.97 11.65
N LEU A 348 10.79 -12.30 11.49
CA LEU A 348 10.07 -12.12 10.23
C LEU A 348 10.05 -10.66 9.78
N TYR A 349 10.57 -10.43 8.57
CA TYR A 349 10.63 -9.11 7.97
C TYR A 349 9.21 -8.57 7.70
N ALA A 350 8.98 -7.31 8.08
CA ALA A 350 7.70 -6.62 7.95
C ALA A 350 6.49 -7.31 8.63
N LYS A 351 6.72 -8.11 9.70
CA LYS A 351 5.66 -8.75 10.52
C LYS A 351 4.47 -7.82 10.83
N ASN A 352 4.75 -6.58 11.22
CA ASN A 352 3.72 -5.62 11.61
C ASN A 352 2.79 -5.27 10.44
N LEU A 353 3.35 -5.07 9.24
CA LEU A 353 2.56 -4.84 8.04
C LEU A 353 1.71 -6.08 7.71
N ILE A 354 2.31 -7.27 7.72
CA ILE A 354 1.61 -8.54 7.42
C ILE A 354 0.43 -8.74 8.39
N SER A 355 0.66 -8.54 9.69
CA SER A 355 -0.37 -8.66 10.72
C SER A 355 -1.51 -7.66 10.53
N CYS A 356 -1.16 -6.42 10.20
CA CYS A 356 -2.12 -5.36 9.98
C CYS A 356 -2.92 -5.56 8.68
N ILE A 357 -2.31 -6.09 7.62
CA ILE A 357 -3.00 -6.50 6.39
C ILE A 357 -4.05 -7.57 6.70
N ALA A 358 -3.72 -8.59 7.50
CA ALA A 358 -4.68 -9.63 7.89
C ALA A 358 -5.91 -9.05 8.62
N GLU A 359 -5.72 -8.04 9.48
CA GLU A 359 -6.83 -7.33 10.15
C GLU A 359 -7.69 -6.52 9.15
N TRP A 360 -7.06 -5.84 8.19
CA TRP A 360 -7.79 -5.11 7.14
C TRP A 360 -8.56 -6.05 6.20
N LEU A 361 -8.01 -7.22 5.84
CA LEU A 361 -8.74 -8.25 5.10
C LEU A 361 -9.99 -8.69 5.86
N GLN A 362 -9.90 -8.88 7.18
CA GLN A 362 -11.05 -9.23 8.01
C GLN A 362 -12.13 -8.14 8.02
N VAL A 363 -11.73 -6.87 8.22
CA VAL A 363 -12.65 -5.74 8.36
C VAL A 363 -13.30 -5.34 7.02
N LEU A 364 -12.58 -5.43 5.92
CA LEU A 364 -13.14 -5.13 4.61
C LEU A 364 -13.94 -6.29 4.03
N GLY A 365 -13.52 -7.53 4.28
CA GLY A 365 -14.31 -8.73 4.03
C GLY A 365 -15.61 -8.82 4.86
N ASN A 366 -15.72 -7.98 5.89
CA ASN A 366 -16.92 -7.78 6.71
C ASN A 366 -17.93 -6.82 6.08
N SER A 367 -17.49 -5.95 5.17
CA SER A 367 -18.18 -4.68 4.87
C SER A 367 -19.29 -4.75 3.80
N ARG A 368 -19.73 -5.93 3.35
CA ARG A 368 -20.88 -6.05 2.43
C ARG A 368 -21.72 -7.30 2.69
N SER A 369 -22.95 -7.10 3.14
CA SER A 369 -24.09 -7.88 2.64
C SER A 369 -24.37 -7.46 1.18
N PRO A 370 -24.80 -8.36 0.27
CA PRO A 370 -24.97 -8.03 -1.14
C PRO A 370 -26.08 -7.00 -1.35
N ALA A 371 -25.83 -5.99 -2.18
CA ALA A 371 -26.92 -5.29 -2.86
C ALA A 371 -27.71 -6.34 -3.66
N GLN A 372 -29.02 -6.39 -3.45
CA GLN A 372 -29.92 -7.23 -4.26
C GLN A 372 -29.77 -6.85 -5.75
N PRO A 373 -29.68 -7.82 -6.67
CA PRO A 373 -29.76 -7.51 -8.08
C PRO A 373 -31.15 -6.95 -8.39
N SER A 374 -31.16 -5.79 -9.05
CA SER A 374 -32.34 -5.19 -9.67
C SER A 374 -33.05 -6.24 -10.53
N GLN A 375 -34.30 -6.55 -10.17
CA GLN A 375 -35.18 -7.40 -10.97
C GLN A 375 -35.36 -6.78 -12.36
N GLN A 376 -34.68 -7.34 -13.37
CA GLN A 376 -35.12 -7.20 -14.75
C GLN A 376 -36.38 -8.07 -14.93
N GLN A 377 -37.46 -7.41 -15.31
CA GLN A 377 -38.72 -8.03 -15.70
C GLN A 377 -38.46 -9.03 -16.84
N LEU A 378 -38.59 -10.32 -16.53
CA LEU A 378 -38.88 -11.35 -17.51
C LEU A 378 -40.40 -11.51 -17.55
N SER A 379 -40.99 -11.02 -18.63
CA SER A 379 -42.36 -11.32 -19.03
C SER A 379 -42.51 -12.82 -19.30
N GLY A 380 -43.37 -13.50 -18.56
CA GLY A 380 -43.75 -14.89 -18.79
C GLY A 380 -45.03 -15.23 -18.01
N ASP A 381 -46.10 -15.46 -18.76
CA ASP A 381 -47.44 -15.85 -18.30
C ASP A 381 -47.46 -17.07 -17.36
N SER A 382 -48.20 -16.97 -16.23
CA SER A 382 -49.09 -18.04 -15.73
C SER A 382 -49.87 -17.66 -14.45
N ARG A 383 -51.15 -17.31 -14.65
CA ARG A 383 -52.39 -17.60 -13.89
C ARG A 383 -52.35 -18.15 -12.42
N PHE A 384 -52.93 -17.34 -11.50
CA PHE A 384 -53.85 -17.65 -10.36
C PHE A 384 -53.35 -18.40 -9.08
N PRO A 385 -54.04 -18.32 -7.90
CA PRO A 385 -54.06 -17.20 -6.93
C PRO A 385 -54.01 -17.60 -5.42
N ALA A 386 -54.17 -16.61 -4.51
CA ALA A 386 -54.64 -16.67 -3.10
C ALA A 386 -53.60 -16.99 -1.99
N GLN A 387 -53.63 -16.49 -0.74
CA GLN A 387 -54.16 -15.31 0.01
C GLN A 387 -53.59 -15.44 1.49
N PRO A 388 -53.93 -14.65 2.54
CA PRO A 388 -52.94 -13.87 3.33
C PRO A 388 -52.94 -14.08 4.88
N SER A 389 -52.19 -13.21 5.58
CA SER A 389 -52.29 -12.77 7.02
C SER A 389 -51.62 -13.67 8.09
N GLN A 390 -51.04 -13.26 9.23
CA GLN A 390 -51.21 -12.16 10.23
C GLN A 390 -49.83 -11.95 10.97
N GLN A 391 -49.33 -10.76 11.34
CA GLN A 391 -49.62 -9.81 12.44
C GLN A 391 -49.07 -10.14 13.87
N GLN A 392 -48.61 -9.08 14.57
CA GLN A 392 -48.21 -8.87 16.01
C GLN A 392 -46.71 -9.02 16.35
N VAL A 393 -45.93 -8.04 16.86
CA VAL A 393 -46.02 -6.93 17.87
C VAL A 393 -45.65 -7.34 19.31
N SER A 394 -44.54 -6.77 19.83
CA SER A 394 -44.29 -6.24 21.20
C SER A 394 -42.77 -6.03 21.35
N GLU A 395 -42.18 -4.85 21.58
CA GLU A 395 -42.22 -3.79 22.62
C GLU A 395 -41.49 -4.05 23.95
N ASN A 396 -40.53 -3.13 24.22
CA ASN A 396 -40.03 -2.61 25.50
C ASN A 396 -39.04 -3.40 26.39
N SER A 397 -37.86 -2.80 26.63
CA SER A 397 -37.58 -2.12 27.92
C SER A 397 -36.19 -1.43 27.94
N ARG A 398 -36.10 -0.40 28.79
CA ARG A 398 -35.11 0.70 28.87
C ARG A 398 -34.28 0.59 30.17
N PHE A 399 -32.97 0.93 30.06
CA PHE A 399 -32.06 1.65 31.01
C PHE A 399 -31.78 1.07 32.43
N PRO A 400 -30.74 1.51 33.20
CA PRO A 400 -29.90 2.72 33.05
C PRO A 400 -28.36 2.59 33.28
N VAL A 401 -27.72 3.73 33.05
CA VAL A 401 -26.31 4.14 33.23
C VAL A 401 -25.94 4.35 34.71
N GLN A 402 -24.69 4.06 35.09
CA GLN A 402 -24.02 4.68 36.25
C GLN A 402 -22.57 5.06 35.94
N THR A 403 -22.23 6.29 36.35
CA THR A 403 -20.95 7.00 36.27
C THR A 403 -20.14 6.77 37.53
N SER A 404 -18.82 6.66 37.46
CA SER A 404 -17.93 7.15 38.53
C SER A 404 -16.51 7.38 38.04
N GLN A 405 -15.99 8.55 38.40
CA GLN A 405 -14.63 9.04 38.21
C GLN A 405 -13.71 8.44 39.28
N GLN A 406 -12.42 8.25 38.96
CA GLN A 406 -11.33 8.45 39.92
C GLN A 406 -10.00 8.71 39.20
N GLN A 407 -9.43 9.88 39.47
CA GLN A 407 -8.05 10.28 39.17
C GLN A 407 -7.11 9.73 40.23
N VAL A 408 -5.90 9.28 39.84
CA VAL A 408 -4.70 9.36 40.69
C VAL A 408 -3.50 9.75 39.82
N ALA A 409 -2.89 10.87 40.18
CA ALA A 409 -1.67 11.42 39.62
C ALA A 409 -0.43 10.87 40.34
N THR A 410 0.70 10.72 39.63
CA THR A 410 2.02 10.73 40.29
C THR A 410 3.04 11.49 39.44
N ARG A 411 3.66 12.50 40.05
CA ARG A 411 4.75 13.37 39.55
C ARG A 411 6.10 12.73 39.88
N MET A 412 7.10 12.90 39.00
CA MET A 412 8.52 12.97 39.40
C MET A 412 9.27 14.05 38.58
N SER A 413 10.20 14.72 39.25
CA SER A 413 10.89 15.98 38.91
C SER A 413 12.38 15.74 38.51
N PRO A 414 13.14 16.77 38.05
CA PRO A 414 14.33 16.65 37.17
C PRO A 414 15.69 16.89 37.87
N PRO A 415 16.81 16.90 37.10
CA PRO A 415 17.95 17.80 37.34
C PRO A 415 18.33 18.63 36.07
N THR A 416 18.40 19.98 36.07
CA THR A 416 19.57 20.88 36.36
C THR A 416 20.91 20.41 35.74
N GLY A 417 21.72 21.14 34.96
CA GLY A 417 21.78 22.54 34.47
C GLY A 417 23.27 22.93 34.25
N THR A 418 23.64 23.58 33.12
CA THR A 418 24.74 24.58 32.81
C THR A 418 25.39 24.33 31.42
N GLN A 419 25.82 25.25 30.53
CA GLN A 419 26.00 26.72 30.39
C GLN A 419 26.05 27.02 28.85
N HIS A 420 25.20 27.88 28.28
CA HIS A 420 25.54 29.21 27.69
C HIS A 420 27.02 29.50 27.37
N ASP A 421 27.38 29.60 26.08
CA ASP A 421 27.99 30.81 25.46
C ASP A 421 28.40 30.58 23.99
N GLN A 422 27.67 31.24 23.07
CA GLN A 422 28.11 31.82 21.78
C GLN A 422 26.89 32.00 20.85
N TYR A 423 26.09 33.01 21.18
CA TYR A 423 25.04 33.56 20.34
C TYR A 423 25.35 35.05 20.20
N ASN A 424 25.60 35.54 18.98
CA ASN A 424 25.24 36.88 18.47
C ASN A 424 26.11 37.30 17.28
N LYS A 425 25.48 37.31 16.09
CA LYS A 425 25.70 38.14 14.88
C LYS A 425 25.18 37.29 13.71
N THR A 426 24.11 37.63 12.98
CA THR A 426 23.60 38.95 12.63
C THR A 426 22.16 38.78 12.09
N HIS A 427 21.19 39.43 12.75
CA HIS A 427 19.86 39.73 12.22
C HIS A 427 19.90 41.13 11.62
N GLN A 428 19.45 41.31 10.37
CA GLN A 428 18.79 42.52 9.84
C GLN A 428 18.66 42.40 8.31
N ASN A 429 17.41 42.36 7.80
CA ASN A 429 16.90 43.05 6.60
C ASN A 429 15.63 42.37 6.05
N LEU A 430 14.50 42.65 6.69
CA LEU A 430 13.16 42.47 6.12
C LEU A 430 12.31 43.68 6.52
N SER A 431 12.53 44.80 5.82
CA SER A 431 11.64 45.97 5.86
C SER A 431 11.85 46.86 4.62
N ARG A 432 11.14 46.55 3.52
CA ARG A 432 10.49 47.47 2.56
C ARG A 432 10.16 46.74 1.25
N VAL A 433 8.89 46.79 0.87
CA VAL A 433 8.27 46.25 -0.36
C VAL A 433 8.14 47.37 -1.39
N VAL A 434 8.29 47.02 -2.68
CA VAL A 434 7.63 47.49 -3.95
C VAL A 434 8.65 47.12 -5.04
N SER A 435 8.41 46.31 -6.07
CA SER A 435 7.26 46.10 -6.98
C SER A 435 7.44 44.81 -7.81
N ASN A 436 6.31 44.23 -8.25
CA ASN A 436 6.10 43.13 -9.24
C ASN A 436 6.22 41.65 -8.77
N PRO A 437 5.41 40.75 -9.38
CA PRO A 437 4.63 39.75 -8.65
C PRO A 437 5.28 38.35 -8.61
N THR A 438 5.05 37.55 -7.55
CA THR A 438 4.26 36.29 -7.63
C THR A 438 4.38 35.35 -6.39
N HIS A 439 3.23 34.79 -6.00
CA HIS A 439 2.97 33.56 -5.20
C HIS A 439 3.01 33.62 -3.65
N TYR A 440 1.82 33.76 -3.05
CA TYR A 440 1.54 33.81 -1.61
C TYR A 440 1.04 32.47 -1.03
N LEU A 441 1.16 32.29 0.29
CA LEU A 441 0.64 31.15 1.05
C LEU A 441 0.01 31.64 2.36
N PRO A 442 -1.27 31.47 2.65
CA PRO A 442 -1.83 32.13 3.82
C PRO A 442 -1.92 31.21 5.07
N VAL A 443 -1.51 31.69 6.26
CA VAL A 443 -1.40 30.96 7.56
C VAL A 443 -2.28 31.63 8.63
N ILE A 444 -2.97 30.90 9.51
CA ILE A 444 -3.65 31.48 10.70
C ILE A 444 -2.92 31.14 12.01
N ASN A 445 -2.65 32.24 12.74
CA ASN A 445 -2.30 32.48 14.14
C ASN A 445 -1.51 31.44 14.98
N PRO A 446 -0.21 31.70 15.27
CA PRO A 446 0.59 30.97 16.26
C PRO A 446 0.55 31.67 17.63
N HIS A 447 -0.16 31.10 18.60
CA HIS A 447 0.15 31.32 20.02
C HIS A 447 1.00 30.15 20.54
N LEU A 448 2.21 30.03 20.00
CA LEU A 448 3.31 29.36 20.71
C LEU A 448 4.31 30.45 21.09
N THR A 449 4.33 30.69 22.39
CA THR A 449 5.21 31.59 23.13
C THR A 449 6.66 31.50 22.62
N LYS A 450 7.26 32.69 22.44
CA LYS A 450 8.68 32.93 22.16
C LYS A 450 9.56 32.11 23.12
N LYS A 451 10.02 30.90 22.75
CA LYS A 451 11.23 30.29 23.36
C LYS A 451 11.88 29.04 22.73
N SER A 452 11.39 28.39 21.66
CA SER A 452 11.98 27.08 21.25
C SER A 452 12.55 26.91 19.82
N ILE A 453 12.79 27.99 19.04
CA ILE A 453 13.41 27.84 17.70
C ILE A 453 14.93 28.13 17.70
N ALA A 454 15.57 28.21 18.87
CA ALA A 454 17.03 28.21 18.96
C ALA A 454 17.49 26.89 19.57
N GLN A 455 18.40 26.21 18.87
CA GLN A 455 19.13 25.00 19.27
C GLN A 455 18.36 23.68 19.08
N ASN A 456 18.69 22.93 18.02
CA ASN A 456 19.30 21.59 18.12
C ASN A 456 19.39 20.88 16.75
N ASN A 457 20.48 20.13 16.59
CA ASN A 457 20.90 19.43 15.38
C ASN A 457 19.86 18.43 14.84
N ILE A 458 19.61 18.48 13.54
CA ILE A 458 18.78 17.53 12.79
C ILE A 458 19.63 16.31 12.37
N PRO A 459 19.27 15.06 12.74
CA PRO A 459 19.79 13.88 12.07
C PRO A 459 19.09 13.72 10.71
N THR A 460 19.85 13.79 9.62
CA THR A 460 19.29 13.80 8.26
C THR A 460 19.05 12.38 7.71
N ARG A 461 17.79 11.92 7.62
CA ARG A 461 17.37 10.79 6.77
C ARG A 461 16.70 11.28 5.48
N LYS A 462 16.91 10.58 4.37
CA LYS A 462 16.94 11.12 2.98
C LYS A 462 15.56 11.34 2.33
N PRO A 463 15.38 12.38 1.47
CA PRO A 463 14.29 12.43 0.50
C PRO A 463 14.74 12.00 -0.93
N GLY A 464 13.97 11.11 -1.56
CA GLY A 464 14.15 10.65 -2.95
C GLY A 464 13.66 11.66 -4.01
N PRO A 465 13.88 11.40 -5.32
CA PRO A 465 13.71 12.39 -6.39
C PRO A 465 12.27 12.39 -6.92
N ALA A 466 11.69 13.57 -7.10
CA ALA A 466 10.52 13.81 -7.94
C ALA A 466 10.58 15.26 -8.43
N THR A 467 10.32 15.41 -9.72
CA THR A 467 10.28 16.65 -10.50
C THR A 467 9.00 17.44 -10.21
N ASN A 468 9.09 18.77 -10.46
CA ASN A 468 8.04 19.79 -10.48
C ASN A 468 7.99 20.73 -9.25
N LYS A 469 7.72 22.00 -9.55
CA LYS A 469 7.96 23.26 -8.81
C LYS A 469 7.36 23.40 -7.38
N THR A 470 6.77 22.36 -6.80
CA THR A 470 5.94 22.42 -5.57
C THR A 470 6.71 22.12 -4.27
N THR A 471 8.00 21.83 -4.33
CA THR A 471 8.71 21.07 -3.29
C THR A 471 8.91 21.82 -1.95
N SER A 472 9.04 23.14 -1.93
CA SER A 472 9.33 23.87 -0.68
C SER A 472 8.13 24.00 0.27
N LYS A 473 6.93 24.19 -0.28
CA LYS A 473 5.70 24.44 0.49
C LYS A 473 5.24 23.18 1.23
N THR A 474 5.19 22.05 0.54
CA THR A 474 4.86 20.74 1.12
C THR A 474 5.94 20.28 2.11
N LEU A 475 7.23 20.59 1.87
CA LEU A 475 8.31 20.27 2.80
C LEU A 475 8.21 21.07 4.10
N LEU A 476 7.83 22.35 4.04
CA LEU A 476 7.64 23.16 5.25
C LEU A 476 6.47 22.64 6.08
N ALA A 477 5.34 22.31 5.45
CA ALA A 477 4.20 21.73 6.15
C ALA A 477 4.57 20.42 6.86
N LYS A 478 5.34 19.54 6.19
CA LYS A 478 5.87 18.29 6.79
C LYS A 478 6.85 18.55 7.94
N ALA A 479 7.69 19.56 7.84
CA ALA A 479 8.63 19.93 8.90
C ALA A 479 7.89 20.44 10.15
N VAL A 480 6.86 21.29 9.94
CA VAL A 480 5.98 21.76 11.03
C VAL A 480 5.27 20.59 11.69
N ALA A 481 4.69 19.70 10.90
CA ALA A 481 4.01 18.49 11.41
C ALA A 481 4.92 17.61 12.28
N ASN A 482 6.17 17.41 11.86
CA ASN A 482 7.12 16.60 12.62
C ASN A 482 7.57 17.26 13.94
N GLN A 483 7.53 18.59 14.01
CA GLN A 483 7.96 19.34 15.20
C GLN A 483 6.81 19.54 16.21
N THR A 484 5.56 19.47 15.75
CA THR A 484 4.37 19.57 16.59
C THR A 484 3.83 18.18 16.94
N SER A 485 3.52 17.90 18.20
CA SER A 485 2.79 16.67 18.60
C SER A 485 1.28 16.71 18.25
N ALA A 486 0.88 17.57 17.32
CA ALA A 486 -0.49 17.74 16.87
C ALA A 486 -0.82 16.75 15.74
N THR A 487 -2.09 16.33 15.65
CA THR A 487 -2.56 15.44 14.58
C THR A 487 -2.47 16.15 13.23
N PHE A 488 -1.70 15.60 12.28
CA PHE A 488 -1.53 16.21 10.96
C PHE A 488 -2.43 15.53 9.91
N LEU A 489 -3.41 16.26 9.41
CA LEU A 489 -4.33 15.83 8.35
C LEU A 489 -3.93 16.49 7.04
N ARG A 490 -3.58 15.72 6.01
CA ARG A 490 -3.23 16.23 4.68
C ARG A 490 -4.30 15.89 3.66
N VAL A 491 -4.74 16.87 2.89
CA VAL A 491 -5.64 16.72 1.75
C VAL A 491 -5.07 17.47 0.55
N VAL A 492 -5.23 16.91 -0.66
CA VAL A 492 -4.91 17.63 -1.91
C VAL A 492 -6.20 18.25 -2.45
N GLY A 493 -6.17 19.50 -2.92
CA GLY A 493 -7.36 20.24 -3.36
C GLY A 493 -8.16 19.52 -4.44
N SER A 494 -7.49 18.76 -5.32
CA SER A 494 -8.14 17.92 -6.34
C SER A 494 -8.95 16.75 -5.77
N GLU A 495 -8.62 16.24 -4.58
CA GLU A 495 -9.36 15.17 -3.91
C GLU A 495 -10.75 15.63 -3.43
N LEU A 496 -10.94 16.94 -3.27
CA LEU A 496 -12.23 17.54 -2.91
C LEU A 496 -13.20 17.62 -4.10
N ILE A 497 -12.74 17.30 -5.32
CA ILE A 497 -13.56 17.26 -6.53
C ILE A 497 -14.06 15.82 -6.74
N GLN A 498 -15.37 15.61 -6.58
CA GLN A 498 -16.00 14.29 -6.71
C GLN A 498 -16.96 14.26 -7.90
N LYS A 499 -17.16 13.06 -8.49
CA LYS A 499 -18.05 12.86 -9.65
C LYS A 499 -19.54 12.95 -9.27
N TYR A 500 -19.88 12.65 -8.02
CA TYR A 500 -21.25 12.65 -7.54
C TYR A 500 -21.59 13.98 -6.86
N LEU A 501 -22.77 14.50 -7.18
CA LEU A 501 -23.28 15.77 -6.66
C LEU A 501 -23.46 15.69 -5.14
N GLY A 502 -22.81 16.59 -4.40
CA GLY A 502 -22.92 16.71 -2.94
C GLY A 502 -21.87 15.93 -2.15
N ASP A 503 -21.08 15.06 -2.79
CA ASP A 503 -20.00 14.33 -2.10
C ASP A 503 -18.83 15.25 -1.73
N GLY A 504 -18.54 16.26 -2.55
CA GLY A 504 -17.51 17.25 -2.27
C GLY A 504 -17.76 18.02 -0.96
N PRO A 505 -18.92 18.70 -0.80
CA PRO A 505 -19.30 19.35 0.46
C PRO A 505 -19.33 18.38 1.66
N LYS A 506 -19.81 17.16 1.46
CA LYS A 506 -19.84 16.15 2.54
C LYS A 506 -18.43 15.79 3.02
N LEU A 507 -17.49 15.60 2.10
CA LEU A 507 -16.09 15.31 2.42
C LEU A 507 -15.43 16.45 3.20
N VAL A 508 -15.72 17.71 2.83
CA VAL A 508 -15.24 18.88 3.56
C VAL A 508 -15.75 18.89 5.00
N ARG A 509 -17.04 18.59 5.24
CA ARG A 509 -17.58 18.50 6.62
C ARG A 509 -16.92 17.40 7.43
N GLU A 510 -16.75 16.22 6.84
CA GLU A 510 -16.11 15.10 7.51
C GLU A 510 -14.63 15.40 7.83
N LEU A 511 -13.91 16.10 6.94
CA LEU A 511 -12.53 16.52 7.19
C LEU A 511 -12.41 17.38 8.45
N PHE A 512 -13.26 18.41 8.59
CA PHE A 512 -13.24 19.29 9.75
C PHE A 512 -13.78 18.60 11.01
N ARG A 513 -14.79 17.73 10.89
CA ARG A 513 -15.30 16.90 12.01
C ARG A 513 -14.20 16.03 12.59
N VAL A 514 -13.43 15.34 11.73
CA VAL A 514 -12.28 14.53 12.15
C VAL A 514 -11.19 15.43 12.75
N ALA A 515 -10.88 16.57 12.14
CA ALA A 515 -9.90 17.49 12.68
C ALA A 515 -10.24 17.97 14.10
N GLU A 516 -11.52 18.21 14.37
CA GLU A 516 -12.03 18.61 15.68
C GLU A 516 -12.00 17.46 16.70
N GLU A 517 -12.38 16.25 16.29
CA GLU A 517 -12.32 15.05 17.16
C GLU A 517 -10.89 14.74 17.62
N TYR A 518 -9.89 15.03 16.79
CA TYR A 518 -8.47 14.79 17.07
C TYR A 518 -7.68 16.06 17.45
N ALA A 519 -8.35 17.12 17.93
CA ALA A 519 -7.69 18.35 18.35
C ALA A 519 -6.76 18.10 19.58
N PRO A 520 -5.52 18.65 19.60
CA PRO A 520 -4.96 19.65 18.69
C PRO A 520 -4.53 19.07 17.33
N ALA A 521 -5.00 19.69 16.24
CA ALA A 521 -4.81 19.17 14.88
C ALA A 521 -4.40 20.27 13.89
N ILE A 522 -3.67 19.88 12.84
CA ILE A 522 -3.26 20.73 11.73
C ILE A 522 -3.80 20.12 10.43
N VAL A 523 -4.71 20.84 9.76
CA VAL A 523 -5.24 20.51 8.44
C VAL A 523 -4.40 21.20 7.37
N PHE A 524 -3.66 20.43 6.59
CA PHE A 524 -2.87 20.91 5.47
C PHE A 524 -3.59 20.59 4.15
N ILE A 525 -3.98 21.64 3.42
CA ILE A 525 -4.60 21.54 2.09
C ILE A 525 -3.56 21.96 1.05
N ASP A 526 -3.05 20.99 0.29
CA ASP A 526 -2.12 21.25 -0.81
C ASP A 526 -2.89 21.54 -2.11
N GLU A 527 -2.32 22.32 -3.02
CA GLU A 527 -2.95 22.65 -4.32
C GLU A 527 -4.40 23.17 -4.23
N ILE A 528 -4.65 24.11 -3.29
CA ILE A 528 -6.01 24.68 -3.11
C ILE A 528 -6.54 25.38 -4.37
N ASP A 529 -5.65 25.78 -5.30
CA ASP A 529 -6.02 26.32 -6.61
C ASP A 529 -6.81 25.35 -7.50
N ALA A 530 -6.86 24.05 -7.18
CA ALA A 530 -7.73 23.10 -7.87
C ALA A 530 -9.23 23.38 -7.66
N ILE A 531 -9.62 23.86 -6.47
CA ILE A 531 -11.03 24.14 -6.11
C ILE A 531 -11.33 25.61 -5.83
N GLY A 532 -10.29 26.41 -5.60
CA GLY A 532 -10.42 27.79 -5.16
C GLY A 532 -10.44 28.82 -6.28
N THR A 533 -10.64 28.43 -7.55
CA THR A 533 -10.56 29.37 -8.69
C THR A 533 -11.66 30.44 -8.66
N LYS A 534 -11.35 31.62 -9.19
CA LYS A 534 -12.32 32.72 -9.35
C LYS A 534 -13.57 32.26 -10.10
N ARG A 535 -14.72 32.74 -9.63
CA ARG A 535 -16.04 32.44 -10.19
C ARG A 535 -16.12 32.99 -11.62
N TYR A 536 -16.31 32.11 -12.59
CA TYR A 536 -16.83 32.47 -13.90
C TYR A 536 -18.26 31.91 -14.01
N GLU A 537 -19.17 32.69 -14.56
CA GLU A 537 -20.54 32.25 -14.86
C GLU A 537 -20.51 31.26 -16.03
N SER A 538 -20.18 30.01 -15.72
CA SER A 538 -20.22 28.91 -16.68
C SER A 538 -21.45 28.04 -16.42
N ASN A 539 -22.15 27.65 -17.49
CA ASN A 539 -23.36 26.82 -17.40
C ASN A 539 -23.08 25.31 -17.26
N SER A 540 -21.84 24.90 -16.99
CA SER A 540 -21.46 23.50 -16.87
C SER A 540 -21.81 22.94 -15.47
N GLY A 541 -22.36 21.72 -15.42
CA GLY A 541 -22.76 21.08 -14.15
C GLY A 541 -21.56 20.78 -13.23
N GLY A 542 -20.37 20.53 -13.79
CA GLY A 542 -19.16 20.22 -13.03
C GLY A 542 -18.59 21.43 -12.28
N GLU A 543 -18.61 22.63 -12.88
CA GLU A 543 -18.14 23.84 -12.20
C GLU A 543 -19.05 24.26 -11.05
N ARG A 544 -20.36 24.02 -11.18
CA ARG A 544 -21.33 24.25 -10.08
C ARG A 544 -21.03 23.37 -8.87
N GLU A 545 -20.54 22.15 -9.07
CA GLU A 545 -20.16 21.27 -7.95
C GLU A 545 -18.87 21.73 -7.27
N ILE A 546 -17.85 22.09 -8.05
CA ILE A 546 -16.59 22.66 -7.50
C ILE A 546 -16.90 23.92 -6.67
N GLN A 547 -17.78 24.79 -7.16
CA GLN A 547 -18.23 25.97 -6.44
C GLN A 547 -18.95 25.62 -5.13
N ARG A 548 -19.81 24.59 -5.11
CA ARG A 548 -20.48 24.14 -3.88
C ARG A 548 -19.48 23.62 -2.84
N THR A 549 -18.51 22.82 -3.26
CA THR A 549 -17.44 22.33 -2.38
C THR A 549 -16.61 23.49 -1.81
N MET A 550 -16.25 24.46 -2.65
CA MET A 550 -15.53 25.66 -2.22
C MET A 550 -16.35 26.48 -1.21
N LEU A 551 -17.66 26.68 -1.43
CA LEU A 551 -18.53 27.39 -0.51
C LEU A 551 -18.65 26.67 0.84
N GLU A 552 -18.73 25.35 0.85
CA GLU A 552 -18.71 24.57 2.09
C GLU A 552 -17.38 24.72 2.83
N LEU A 553 -16.25 24.68 2.11
CA LEU A 553 -14.93 24.93 2.70
C LEU A 553 -14.87 26.33 3.32
N LEU A 554 -15.40 27.34 2.64
CA LEU A 554 -15.52 28.69 3.16
C LEU A 554 -16.37 28.76 4.44
N ASN A 555 -17.49 28.04 4.49
CA ASN A 555 -18.34 27.98 5.68
C ASN A 555 -17.62 27.34 6.87
N GLN A 556 -16.90 26.23 6.66
CA GLN A 556 -16.09 25.59 7.71
C GLN A 556 -14.92 26.48 8.17
N LEU A 557 -14.39 27.32 7.27
CA LEU A 557 -13.33 28.29 7.57
C LEU A 557 -13.83 29.60 8.19
N ASP A 558 -15.13 29.90 8.12
CA ASP A 558 -15.78 31.07 8.73
C ASP A 558 -16.50 30.79 10.03
N GLY A 559 -16.95 29.54 10.22
CA GLY A 559 -17.86 29.10 11.29
C GLY A 559 -17.76 29.87 12.60
N PHE A 560 -18.91 30.39 13.02
CA PHE A 560 -19.22 31.09 14.27
C PHE A 560 -19.07 30.21 15.52
N ASP A 561 -18.83 28.91 15.35
CA ASP A 561 -18.57 27.99 16.44
C ASP A 561 -17.16 28.18 16.98
N SER A 562 -17.01 28.06 18.30
CA SER A 562 -15.72 28.07 18.99
C SER A 562 -14.88 26.88 18.53
N ARG A 563 -14.18 27.02 17.41
CA ARG A 563 -13.31 25.97 16.88
C ARG A 563 -12.36 25.56 17.99
N GLY A 564 -12.25 24.26 18.21
CA GLY A 564 -11.19 23.69 19.03
C GLY A 564 -9.79 24.07 18.51
N ASP A 565 -8.74 23.44 19.02
CA ASP A 565 -7.36 23.75 18.62
C ASP A 565 -7.00 23.14 17.24
N VAL A 566 -7.73 23.53 16.20
CA VAL A 566 -7.53 23.11 14.81
C VAL A 566 -6.92 24.25 14.01
N LYS A 567 -5.75 24.02 13.42
CA LYS A 567 -5.04 24.98 12.55
C LYS A 567 -5.16 24.55 11.10
N VAL A 568 -5.34 25.50 10.18
CA VAL A 568 -5.39 25.21 8.74
C VAL A 568 -4.20 25.86 8.04
N ILE A 569 -3.51 25.09 7.20
CA ILE A 569 -2.41 25.53 6.34
C ILE A 569 -2.81 25.20 4.91
N MET A 570 -2.80 26.19 4.02
CA MET A 570 -3.14 25.99 2.60
C MET A 570 -1.95 26.33 1.72
N ALA A 571 -1.56 25.43 0.82
CA ALA A 571 -0.55 25.69 -0.20
C ALA A 571 -1.19 25.89 -1.58
N THR A 572 -0.76 26.93 -2.28
CA THR A 572 -1.16 27.19 -3.67
C THR A 572 0.04 27.61 -4.50
N ASN A 573 0.03 27.27 -5.78
CA ASN A 573 0.97 27.80 -6.76
C ASN A 573 0.41 28.99 -7.53
N ARG A 574 -0.85 29.39 -7.35
CA ARG A 574 -1.50 30.48 -8.09
C ARG A 574 -2.48 31.23 -7.21
N ILE A 575 -1.96 32.05 -6.30
CA ILE A 575 -2.82 32.90 -5.46
C ILE A 575 -3.69 33.88 -6.27
N ASP A 576 -3.21 34.38 -7.41
CA ASP A 576 -3.96 35.36 -8.20
C ASP A 576 -5.23 34.78 -8.84
N SER A 577 -5.27 33.44 -9.02
CA SER A 577 -6.45 32.73 -9.49
C SER A 577 -7.44 32.39 -8.38
N LEU A 578 -7.08 32.56 -7.11
CA LEU A 578 -7.97 32.20 -6.00
C LEU A 578 -9.12 33.20 -5.83
N ASP A 579 -10.29 32.71 -5.39
CA ASP A 579 -11.45 33.53 -5.03
C ASP A 579 -11.04 34.48 -3.87
N PRO A 580 -11.19 35.81 -4.03
CA PRO A 580 -10.92 36.77 -2.96
C PRO A 580 -11.66 36.47 -1.64
N ALA A 581 -12.78 35.75 -1.69
CA ALA A 581 -13.51 35.30 -0.52
C ALA A 581 -12.68 34.34 0.35
N LEU A 582 -11.84 33.48 -0.23
CA LEU A 582 -10.91 32.63 0.54
C LEU A 582 -9.85 33.46 1.25
N ILE A 583 -9.34 34.50 0.58
CA ILE A 583 -8.18 35.28 1.01
C ILE A 583 -8.56 36.40 2.02
N ARG A 584 -9.86 36.56 2.31
CA ARG A 584 -10.36 37.63 3.18
C ARG A 584 -9.84 37.48 4.63
N PRO A 585 -9.37 38.57 5.26
CA PRO A 585 -9.02 38.56 6.68
C PRO A 585 -10.21 38.08 7.54
N GLY A 586 -9.95 37.17 8.48
CA GLY A 586 -10.97 36.43 9.23
C GLY A 586 -11.05 34.94 8.85
N ARG A 587 -10.71 34.59 7.60
CA ARG A 587 -10.53 33.20 7.12
C ARG A 587 -9.07 32.83 6.99
N ILE A 588 -8.24 33.78 6.56
CA ILE A 588 -6.79 33.62 6.53
C ILE A 588 -6.04 34.89 6.94
N ASP A 589 -5.19 34.79 7.97
CA ASP A 589 -4.66 35.94 8.72
C ASP A 589 -3.24 36.35 8.31
N ARG A 590 -2.38 35.41 7.94
CA ARG A 590 -0.99 35.63 7.51
C ARG A 590 -0.85 35.19 6.08
N LYS A 591 0.14 35.74 5.38
CA LYS A 591 0.55 35.34 4.02
C LYS A 591 2.08 35.25 4.00
N ILE A 592 2.61 34.06 3.75
CA ILE A 592 4.03 33.71 3.65
C ILE A 592 4.33 33.47 2.17
N GLU A 593 5.26 34.24 1.63
CA GLU A 593 5.74 34.12 0.26
C GLU A 593 7.07 33.38 0.24
N PHE A 594 7.27 32.52 -0.77
CA PHE A 594 8.52 31.80 -0.97
C PHE A 594 9.19 32.31 -2.25
N PRO A 595 10.09 33.30 -2.14
CA PRO A 595 10.81 33.79 -3.31
C PRO A 595 11.81 32.74 -3.81
N LEU A 596 12.36 32.99 -5.00
CA LEU A 596 13.51 32.23 -5.50
C LEU A 596 14.69 32.37 -4.52
N PRO A 597 15.52 31.32 -4.37
CA PRO A 597 16.60 31.32 -3.40
C PRO A 597 17.71 32.31 -3.78
N ASP A 598 18.08 33.18 -2.84
CA ASP A 598 19.28 34.04 -2.94
C ASP A 598 20.56 33.21 -3.03
N GLU A 599 21.66 33.82 -3.47
CA GLU A 599 22.98 33.17 -3.60
C GLU A 599 23.41 32.40 -2.34
N LYS A 600 23.23 33.01 -1.15
CA LYS A 600 23.53 32.37 0.15
C LYS A 600 22.67 31.13 0.39
N THR A 601 21.39 31.19 0.02
CA THR A 601 20.43 30.09 0.16
C THR A 601 20.73 28.99 -0.85
N ARG A 602 21.07 29.34 -2.10
CA ARG A 602 21.51 28.38 -3.13
C ARG A 602 22.74 27.62 -2.68
N ARG A 603 23.73 28.30 -2.11
CA ARG A 603 24.94 27.68 -1.53
C ARG A 603 24.59 26.64 -0.47
N MET A 604 23.67 26.96 0.43
CA MET A 604 23.22 26.01 1.46
C MET A 604 22.50 24.80 0.85
N ILE A 605 21.65 25.02 -0.14
CA ILE A 605 20.92 23.95 -0.84
C ILE A 605 21.90 23.02 -1.57
N PHE A 606 22.87 23.57 -2.32
CA PHE A 606 23.93 22.78 -2.95
C PHE A 606 24.69 21.95 -1.91
N LYS A 607 25.13 22.57 -0.81
CA LYS A 607 25.86 21.87 0.27
C LYS A 607 25.07 20.71 0.88
N ILE A 608 23.75 20.87 1.06
CA ILE A 608 22.88 19.80 1.60
C ILE A 608 22.80 18.63 0.61
N HIS A 609 22.65 18.91 -0.68
CA HIS A 609 22.50 17.86 -1.70
C HIS A 609 23.82 17.19 -2.07
N THR A 610 24.93 17.94 -2.12
CA THR A 610 26.27 17.40 -2.39
C THR A 610 26.90 16.73 -1.17
N GLY A 611 26.42 17.00 0.05
CA GLY A 611 26.97 16.41 1.28
C GLY A 611 26.91 14.88 1.39
N ARG A 612 26.20 14.21 0.46
CA ARG A 612 26.16 12.73 0.35
C ARG A 612 26.79 12.20 -0.93
N MET A 613 27.38 13.06 -1.75
CA MET A 613 28.01 12.72 -3.03
C MET A 613 29.53 12.77 -2.88
N THR A 614 30.21 11.85 -3.56
CA THR A 614 31.67 11.89 -3.66
C THR A 614 32.05 12.81 -4.81
N LEU A 615 32.49 14.03 -4.48
CA LEU A 615 32.96 15.01 -5.45
C LEU A 615 34.46 14.79 -5.75
N ALA A 616 34.86 15.03 -6.99
CA ALA A 616 36.27 15.14 -7.35
C ALA A 616 36.82 16.54 -7.00
N ASP A 617 38.14 16.65 -6.90
CA ASP A 617 38.83 17.85 -6.43
C ASP A 617 38.74 19.03 -7.41
N ASP A 618 38.28 18.77 -8.64
CA ASP A 618 38.05 19.74 -9.72
C ASP A 618 36.69 20.46 -9.63
N VAL A 619 35.79 20.03 -8.72
CA VAL A 619 34.42 20.56 -8.63
C VAL A 619 34.40 21.91 -7.90
N ASN A 620 34.09 22.98 -8.62
CA ASN A 620 33.86 24.30 -8.05
C ASN A 620 32.36 24.64 -7.96
N LEU A 621 31.78 24.45 -6.77
CA LEU A 621 30.36 24.76 -6.53
C LEU A 621 30.04 26.26 -6.64
N GLU A 622 31.01 27.15 -6.43
CA GLU A 622 30.76 28.60 -6.51
C GLU A 622 30.50 29.08 -7.93
N GLU A 623 31.13 28.45 -8.93
CA GLU A 623 30.87 28.74 -10.33
C GLU A 623 29.39 28.48 -10.69
N LEU A 624 28.80 27.43 -10.12
CA LEU A 624 27.40 27.06 -10.32
C LEU A 624 26.44 27.98 -9.56
N ILE A 625 26.84 28.46 -8.37
CA ILE A 625 26.03 29.34 -7.51
C ILE A 625 26.02 30.78 -8.02
N MET A 626 27.14 31.27 -8.56
CA MET A 626 27.29 32.62 -9.10
C MET A 626 26.69 32.80 -10.50
N ALA A 627 26.34 31.69 -11.18
CA ALA A 627 25.63 31.77 -12.44
C ALA A 627 24.30 32.54 -12.28
N LYS A 628 24.03 33.45 -13.23
CA LYS A 628 22.82 34.30 -13.27
C LYS A 628 21.56 33.54 -13.74
N ASP A 629 21.43 32.28 -13.34
CA ASP A 629 20.28 31.45 -13.70
C ASP A 629 19.25 31.49 -12.57
N ASP A 630 17.97 31.65 -12.93
CA ASP A 630 16.84 31.60 -11.99
C ASP A 630 16.55 30.16 -11.55
N LEU A 631 17.46 29.60 -10.73
CA LEU A 631 17.38 28.23 -10.24
C LEU A 631 16.51 28.14 -8.99
N SER A 632 15.47 27.31 -9.05
CA SER A 632 14.72 26.90 -7.87
C SER A 632 15.47 25.82 -7.08
N GLY A 633 15.11 25.60 -5.81
CA GLY A 633 15.68 24.51 -5.02
C GLY A 633 15.45 23.12 -5.64
N ALA A 634 14.36 22.94 -6.39
CA ALA A 634 14.10 21.72 -7.15
C ALA A 634 15.08 21.55 -8.32
N ASP A 635 15.39 22.64 -9.03
CA ASP A 635 16.35 22.65 -10.14
C ASP A 635 17.75 22.29 -9.63
N ILE A 636 18.17 22.86 -8.49
CA ILE A 636 19.46 22.55 -7.86
C ILE A 636 19.56 21.05 -7.50
N LYS A 637 18.49 20.48 -6.93
CA LYS A 637 18.42 19.05 -6.64
C LYS A 637 18.49 18.19 -7.91
N ALA A 638 17.80 18.60 -8.97
CA ALA A 638 17.81 17.91 -10.26
C ALA A 638 19.22 17.91 -10.87
N ILE A 639 19.90 19.06 -10.87
CA ILE A 639 21.29 19.19 -11.32
C ILE A 639 22.19 18.21 -10.57
N CYS A 640 22.16 18.22 -9.23
CA CYS A 640 22.98 17.30 -8.43
C CYS A 640 22.67 15.82 -8.72
N THR A 641 21.41 15.48 -8.94
CA THR A 641 20.98 14.10 -9.21
C THR A 641 21.44 13.63 -10.59
N GLU A 642 21.28 14.47 -11.62
CA GLU A 642 21.73 14.17 -12.99
C GLU A 642 23.26 14.06 -13.04
N SER A 643 24.01 14.90 -12.30
CA SER A 643 25.48 14.81 -12.25
C SER A 643 25.96 13.50 -11.63
N GLY A 644 25.28 13.03 -10.58
CA GLY A 644 25.52 11.71 -10.01
C GLY A 644 25.22 10.57 -10.99
N LEU A 645 24.16 10.71 -11.79
CA LEU A 645 23.78 9.71 -12.79
C LEU A 645 24.75 9.65 -13.98
N MET A 646 25.29 10.80 -14.42
CA MET A 646 26.30 10.87 -15.47
C MET A 646 27.61 10.19 -15.05
N ALA A 647 28.07 10.43 -13.82
CA ALA A 647 29.23 9.73 -13.28
C ALA A 647 29.01 8.20 -13.25
N LEU A 648 27.81 7.75 -12.85
CA LEU A 648 27.45 6.32 -12.87
C LEU A 648 27.42 5.73 -14.29
N ARG A 649 26.94 6.47 -15.30
CA ARG A 649 26.94 6.01 -16.70
C ARG A 649 28.35 5.76 -17.23
N GLU A 650 29.30 6.58 -16.82
CA GLU A 650 30.71 6.42 -17.18
C GLU A 650 31.48 5.48 -16.22
N ARG A 651 30.76 4.75 -15.34
CA ARG A 651 31.33 3.84 -14.34
C ARG A 651 32.33 4.51 -13.39
N ARG A 652 32.16 5.82 -13.14
CA ARG A 652 32.95 6.61 -12.21
C ARG A 652 32.22 6.76 -10.87
N MET A 653 32.96 6.65 -9.78
CA MET A 653 32.43 6.85 -8.41
C MET A 653 32.60 8.28 -7.90
N LYS A 654 33.33 9.13 -8.64
CA LYS A 654 33.52 10.56 -8.35
C LYS A 654 32.84 11.40 -9.43
N VAL A 655 32.09 12.41 -9.00
CA VAL A 655 31.46 13.40 -9.88
C VAL A 655 32.45 14.52 -10.17
N THR A 656 32.64 14.84 -11.45
CA THR A 656 33.58 15.85 -11.95
C THR A 656 32.86 17.16 -12.27
N ASN A 657 33.60 18.24 -12.50
CA ASN A 657 33.00 19.53 -12.88
C ASN A 657 32.29 19.45 -14.24
N GLU A 658 32.79 18.63 -15.16
CA GLU A 658 32.17 18.42 -16.47
C GLU A 658 30.77 17.79 -16.36
N ASP A 659 30.58 16.87 -15.41
CA ASP A 659 29.27 16.26 -15.13
C ASP A 659 28.26 17.33 -14.68
N PHE A 660 28.68 18.28 -13.85
CA PHE A 660 27.82 19.39 -13.41
C PHE A 660 27.47 20.35 -14.53
N ARG A 661 28.41 20.67 -15.43
CA ARG A 661 28.13 21.51 -16.60
C ARG A 661 27.11 20.87 -17.55
N LYS A 662 27.32 19.61 -17.94
CA LYS A 662 26.39 18.86 -18.80
C LYS A 662 25.01 18.69 -18.16
N SER A 663 24.98 18.44 -16.85
CA SER A 663 23.72 18.31 -16.09
C SER A 663 22.96 19.64 -16.03
N LYS A 664 23.67 20.74 -15.80
CA LYS A 664 23.09 22.09 -15.79
C LYS A 664 22.47 22.43 -17.15
N GLU A 665 23.19 22.20 -18.25
CA GLU A 665 22.66 22.42 -19.61
C GLU A 665 21.41 21.57 -19.88
N THR A 666 21.44 20.29 -19.50
CA THR A 666 20.30 19.38 -19.66
C THR A 666 19.07 19.86 -18.89
N VAL A 667 19.25 20.32 -17.65
CA VAL A 667 18.15 20.80 -16.79
C VAL A 667 17.60 22.14 -17.28
N LEU A 668 18.47 23.06 -17.71
CA LEU A 668 18.06 24.34 -18.30
C LEU A 668 17.33 24.14 -19.63
N TYR A 669 17.81 23.24 -20.48
CA TYR A 669 17.16 22.92 -21.75
C TYR A 669 15.75 22.36 -21.54
N ARG A 670 15.56 21.44 -20.58
CA ARG A 670 14.22 20.93 -20.19
C ARG A 670 13.29 22.05 -19.71
N LYS A 671 13.83 23.10 -19.07
CA LYS A 671 13.06 24.25 -18.60
C LYS A 671 12.64 25.17 -19.76
N ASN A 672 13.52 25.36 -20.74
CA ASN A 672 13.27 26.23 -21.89
C ASN A 672 12.35 25.60 -22.95
N GLN A 673 12.29 24.27 -23.07
CA GLN A 673 11.37 23.59 -24.01
C GLN A 673 9.88 23.89 -23.78
N GLY A 674 9.49 24.44 -22.62
CA GLY A 674 8.12 24.87 -22.32
C GLY A 674 7.80 26.32 -22.64
N THR A 675 8.79 27.11 -23.09
CA THR A 675 8.64 28.54 -23.43
C THR A 675 9.01 28.72 -24.90
N PRO A 676 8.09 29.16 -25.78
CA PRO A 676 8.45 29.46 -27.16
C PRO A 676 9.52 30.56 -27.19
N GLU A 677 10.71 30.24 -27.68
CA GLU A 677 11.71 31.25 -28.03
C GLU A 677 11.27 31.94 -29.33
N GLY A 678 10.93 33.21 -29.22
CA GLY A 678 10.66 34.09 -30.37
C GLY A 678 9.30 34.76 -30.31
N LEU A 679 9.12 35.73 -29.39
CA LEU A 679 8.08 36.76 -29.50
C LEU A 679 8.29 37.91 -28.50
N TYR A 680 9.53 38.36 -28.32
CA TYR A 680 9.79 39.71 -27.78
C TYR A 680 10.99 40.30 -28.50
N LEU A 681 10.72 41.34 -29.28
CA LEU A 681 11.67 42.28 -29.87
C LEU A 681 11.69 43.53 -29.00
#